data_AF-A0A4Z1ESP4-F1
#
_entry.id   AF-A0A4Z1ESP4-F1
#
_cell.length_a   1.000
_cell.length_b   1.000
_cell.length_c   1.000
_cell.angle_alpha   90.00
_cell.angle_beta   90.00
_cell.angle_gamma   90.00
#
_symmetry.space_group_name_H-M   'P 1'
#
loop_
_entity.id
_entity.type
_entity.pdbx_description
1 polymer ?
#
loop_
_entity_poly.entity_id
_entity_poly.type
_entity_poly.pdbx_seq_one_letter_code
_entity_poly.pdbx_strand_id
1 'polypeptide(L)'
;MSAHQATNAVNGTNGTTTVNGSTTKDAKMVNSAKEKKPNIFRRIIRRPKKTNPKAAGTIVATPAEINEATAKLFARLEERYADSFHAQGFEADRPFIPRKFETQRALYQWALPGTTTPSYPPHLKWIPLDDRVGLLKIFNLKRFVDVSVSLLPKIPPEISNLLFGDPYNGTTMVMLEERMKALQVEEKNIGTEPSIGNRKDWYSDAVFAQQYFTGPNPSSIALAGQIWLDRFKKSAFDQSNKEMHSLLETFNSESFYIQDCSFFREWAGASPDVVLKSDNGKRYGCASVTLFHLNADGDLHPLAIVLDYKVSMEHSVTIFNKRINPKDPKENEHEDWPWRYAKMCSLVSDWTHHEVTLHLNDCHFVEEASAVAAYRSFPSDHIVYKILEPHWFKTLSLNAAARETLVPQVVTRINGFTEQQTYEFLLSSYKNFNWTGNYVPTSLITRGFPLSALNDKKDRRFHNYAYGKNMAILWPILFDFVFSMLSTYYTGDADVAKDTCVSTWCNEMQSPMGGQMSTFPGIKTLNELTNAITMCIHIASPQHNAVNYLQNYYMSFIPNKPPSLQQPLPGSLSALQRYREADVINALPTNDPSLWIQASQLPYLLSHRVAEDQTLSAYARELRDAAINPRGRFAGPGDTGRRTDKVRKAAEKLLLDLDVAARKFKENSEAMSEGIAPYYVMDPGELAVSVLI
;
A
#
# COMPACT_ATOMS: atom_id res chain seq x y z
N MET A 1 41.10 -0.63 49.64
CA MET A 1 40.70 0.68 50.18
C MET A 1 39.41 1.08 49.46
N SER A 2 38.22 1.18 50.01
CA SER A 2 37.54 0.74 51.25
C SER A 2 36.05 0.69 50.85
N ALA A 3 35.37 -0.45 50.96
CA ALA A 3 34.46 -0.83 52.06
C ALA A 3 33.31 0.21 52.28
N HIS A 4 32.02 -0.14 52.23
CA HIS A 4 31.38 -1.14 53.10
C HIS A 4 30.12 -1.80 52.52
N GLN A 5 30.02 -3.10 52.78
CA GLN A 5 28.83 -3.94 52.85
C GLN A 5 28.17 -3.87 54.24
N ALA A 6 26.99 -4.51 54.34
CA ALA A 6 26.28 -5.08 55.51
C ALA A 6 25.00 -4.30 55.88
N THR A 7 23.83 -4.90 56.16
CA THR A 7 23.51 -6.27 56.59
C THR A 7 22.00 -6.55 56.44
N ASN A 8 21.69 -7.85 56.32
CA ASN A 8 20.37 -8.48 56.37
C ASN A 8 19.69 -8.42 57.76
N ALA A 9 18.41 -8.83 57.73
CA ALA A 9 17.68 -9.65 58.73
C ALA A 9 16.66 -8.90 59.62
N VAL A 10 15.49 -9.39 60.03
CA VAL A 10 14.68 -10.64 59.87
C VAL A 10 13.43 -10.44 60.78
N ASN A 11 12.35 -11.19 60.52
CA ASN A 11 11.16 -11.47 61.39
C ASN A 11 10.16 -10.31 61.63
N GLY A 12 8.85 -10.54 61.73
CA GLY A 12 8.09 -11.79 61.74
C GLY A 12 6.67 -11.55 62.28
N THR A 13 5.73 -12.30 61.71
CA THR A 13 4.58 -12.98 62.36
C THR A 13 3.39 -12.23 62.96
N ASN A 14 2.20 -12.68 62.51
CA ASN A 14 0.96 -13.04 63.23
C ASN A 14 0.16 -11.92 63.93
N GLY A 15 -1.18 -11.87 63.88
CA GLY A 15 -2.17 -12.77 63.32
C GLY A 15 -3.62 -12.27 63.53
N THR A 16 -4.53 -12.86 62.76
CA THR A 16 -5.82 -13.47 63.15
C THR A 16 -6.91 -12.69 63.92
N THR A 17 -8.10 -12.65 63.27
CA THR A 17 -9.48 -12.97 63.76
C THR A 17 -10.13 -11.99 64.75
N THR A 18 -11.43 -11.67 64.80
CA THR A 18 -12.73 -12.18 64.27
C THR A 18 -13.82 -11.19 64.75
N VAL A 19 -14.79 -10.78 63.92
CA VAL A 19 -16.24 -11.14 63.95
C VAL A 19 -17.21 -10.28 64.82
N ASN A 20 -18.25 -9.79 64.10
CA ASN A 20 -19.65 -9.47 64.45
C ASN A 20 -20.06 -8.32 65.38
N GLY A 21 -21.10 -7.60 64.94
CA GLY A 21 -22.10 -6.99 65.84
C GLY A 21 -22.85 -5.79 65.28
N SER A 22 -24.06 -6.01 64.77
CA SER A 22 -25.04 -5.02 64.30
C SER A 22 -25.54 -4.06 65.40
N THR A 23 -25.92 -2.82 65.06
CA THR A 23 -27.29 -2.29 65.22
C THR A 23 -27.44 -0.83 64.73
N THR A 24 -28.63 -0.55 64.23
CA THR A 24 -29.18 0.61 63.52
C THR A 24 -29.38 1.89 64.34
N LYS A 25 -29.22 3.07 63.71
CA LYS A 25 -30.31 4.08 63.50
C LYS A 25 -29.86 5.34 62.73
N ASP A 26 -30.50 5.55 61.58
CA ASP A 26 -30.88 6.77 60.83
C ASP A 26 -30.09 8.09 60.97
N ALA A 27 -29.57 8.61 59.85
CA ALA A 27 -30.24 9.68 59.06
C ALA A 27 -29.35 10.27 57.94
N LYS A 28 -30.02 10.62 56.82
CA LYS A 28 -29.66 11.55 55.72
C LYS A 28 -28.86 11.04 54.51
N MET A 29 -29.55 11.12 53.37
CA MET A 29 -29.07 11.10 51.97
C MET A 29 -27.75 11.84 51.75
N VAL A 30 -26.79 11.18 51.09
CA VAL A 30 -25.82 11.81 50.19
C VAL A 30 -25.52 10.88 49.01
N ASN A 31 -25.83 11.36 47.81
CA ASN A 31 -25.33 10.84 46.53
C ASN A 31 -23.86 11.26 46.34
N SER A 32 -22.94 10.30 46.24
CA SER A 32 -21.60 10.47 45.66
C SER A 32 -21.09 9.06 45.28
N ALA A 33 -20.34 8.81 44.20
CA ALA A 33 -19.66 9.66 43.25
C ALA A 33 -19.69 8.99 41.85
N LYS A 34 -19.95 9.78 40.82
CA LYS A 34 -19.62 9.42 39.42
C LYS A 34 -18.10 9.45 39.29
N GLU A 35 -17.49 8.31 38.98
CA GLU A 35 -16.12 8.26 38.48
C GLU A 35 -16.00 9.13 37.22
N LYS A 36 -15.07 10.09 37.25
CA LYS A 36 -14.76 10.99 36.14
C LYS A 36 -13.98 10.20 35.08
N LYS A 37 -14.61 9.96 33.92
CA LYS A 37 -13.90 9.59 32.68
C LYS A 37 -12.83 10.65 32.35
N PRO A 38 -11.64 10.27 31.85
CA PRO A 38 -10.63 11.24 31.43
C PRO A 38 -11.16 12.04 30.24
N ASN A 39 -11.23 13.35 30.39
CA ASN A 39 -11.75 14.26 29.35
C ASN A 39 -10.60 14.66 28.42
N ILE A 40 -10.32 13.84 27.40
CA ILE A 40 -9.29 14.09 26.36
C ILE A 40 -9.62 15.35 25.51
N PHE A 41 -10.85 15.85 25.60
CA PHE A 41 -11.45 16.88 24.73
C PHE A 41 -10.93 18.33 24.87
N ARG A 42 -9.96 18.63 25.74
CA ARG A 42 -9.52 20.03 25.97
C ARG A 42 -8.15 20.43 25.41
N ARG A 43 -7.40 19.52 24.76
CA ARG A 43 -5.99 19.79 24.42
C ARG A 43 -5.70 20.23 22.98
N ILE A 44 -6.68 20.26 22.06
CA ILE A 44 -6.46 20.63 20.65
C ILE A 44 -7.01 22.03 20.32
N ILE A 45 -6.70 23.07 21.09
CA ILE A 45 -6.93 24.46 20.64
C ILE A 45 -5.86 25.38 21.28
N ARG A 46 -4.79 25.72 20.54
CA ARG A 46 -3.98 26.91 20.87
C ARG A 46 -4.66 28.13 20.23
N ARG A 47 -4.99 29.14 21.05
CA ARG A 47 -5.55 30.43 20.58
C ARG A 47 -4.59 31.10 19.59
N PRO A 48 -5.05 31.58 18.41
CA PRO A 48 -4.21 32.37 17.53
C PRO A 48 -3.95 33.76 18.12
N LYS A 49 -2.71 34.26 17.99
CA LYS A 49 -2.34 35.65 18.30
C LYS A 49 -2.89 36.58 17.21
N LYS A 50 -3.43 37.73 17.62
CA LYS A 50 -4.03 38.76 16.75
C LYS A 50 -2.99 39.45 15.86
N THR A 51 -3.23 39.52 14.54
CA THR A 51 -2.77 40.61 13.65
C THR A 51 -3.72 40.83 12.44
N ASN A 52 -4.32 42.03 12.40
CA ASN A 52 -4.68 42.99 11.32
C ASN A 52 -5.21 42.60 9.90
N PRO A 53 -5.90 43.53 9.18
CA PRO A 53 -7.24 43.28 8.62
C PRO A 53 -7.33 42.87 7.13
N LYS A 54 -8.29 41.96 6.90
CA LYS A 54 -9.21 41.71 5.77
C LYS A 54 -8.82 42.16 4.35
N ALA A 55 -8.52 41.17 3.50
CA ALA A 55 -8.98 41.16 2.12
C ALA A 55 -10.49 40.82 2.07
N ALA A 56 -11.24 41.52 1.22
CA ALA A 56 -12.69 41.33 1.07
C ALA A 56 -13.01 40.08 0.25
N GLY A 57 -13.90 39.22 0.76
CA GLY A 57 -14.49 38.10 0.01
C GLY A 57 -14.65 36.78 0.78
N THR A 58 -13.98 36.61 1.92
CA THR A 58 -14.06 35.36 2.69
C THR A 58 -15.21 35.43 3.70
N ILE A 59 -16.20 34.55 3.58
CA ILE A 59 -17.15 34.26 4.65
C ILE A 59 -16.33 33.65 5.80
N VAL A 60 -16.04 34.46 6.82
CA VAL A 60 -15.36 33.97 8.03
C VAL A 60 -16.45 33.58 9.01
N ALA A 61 -16.77 32.28 9.09
CA ALA A 61 -17.61 31.78 10.16
C ALA A 61 -17.01 32.15 11.52
N THR A 62 -17.88 32.48 12.45
CA THR A 62 -17.51 32.75 13.83
C THR A 62 -16.95 31.48 14.48
N PRO A 63 -16.06 31.62 15.50
CA PRO A 63 -15.61 30.47 16.28
C PRO A 63 -16.75 29.63 16.88
N ALA A 64 -17.91 30.25 17.15
CA ALA A 64 -19.10 29.54 17.63
C ALA A 64 -19.71 28.63 16.56
N GLU A 65 -19.86 29.13 15.33
CA GLU A 65 -20.37 28.35 14.19
C GLU A 65 -19.43 27.19 13.84
N ILE A 66 -18.11 27.42 13.86
CA ILE A 66 -17.11 26.36 13.66
C ILE A 66 -17.22 25.30 14.76
N ASN A 67 -17.33 25.71 16.03
CA ASN A 67 -17.46 24.78 17.15
C ASN A 67 -18.76 23.96 17.08
N GLU A 68 -19.88 24.59 16.74
CA GLU A 68 -21.17 23.92 16.59
C GLU A 68 -21.17 22.94 15.41
N ALA A 69 -20.66 23.36 14.26
CA ALA A 69 -20.56 22.52 13.08
C ALA A 69 -19.62 21.33 13.31
N THR A 70 -18.50 21.56 14.01
CA THR A 70 -17.54 20.53 14.43
C THR A 70 -18.19 19.56 15.41
N ALA A 71 -18.93 20.03 16.42
CA ALA A 71 -19.64 19.17 17.38
C ALA A 71 -20.72 18.30 16.71
N LYS A 72 -21.53 18.89 15.81
CA LYS A 72 -22.54 18.15 15.02
C LYS A 72 -21.92 17.14 14.06
N LEU A 73 -20.72 17.41 13.57
CA LEU A 73 -19.95 16.49 12.75
C LEU A 73 -19.43 15.32 13.58
N PHE A 74 -18.81 15.58 14.73
CA PHE A 74 -18.32 14.54 15.62
C PHE A 74 -19.44 13.62 16.13
N ALA A 75 -20.59 14.16 16.50
CA ALA A 75 -21.74 13.33 16.90
C ALA A 75 -22.19 12.35 15.80
N ARG A 76 -22.15 12.79 14.53
CA ARG A 76 -22.46 11.92 13.38
C ARG A 76 -21.40 10.85 13.13
N LEU A 77 -20.13 11.19 13.36
CA LEU A 77 -19.03 10.22 13.27
C LEU A 77 -19.09 9.19 14.39
N GLU A 78 -19.43 9.61 15.62
CA GLU A 78 -19.64 8.73 16.76
C GLU A 78 -20.79 7.74 16.51
N GLU A 79 -21.92 8.19 15.96
CA GLU A 79 -23.03 7.31 15.57
C GLU A 79 -22.60 6.35 14.45
N ARG A 80 -21.95 6.87 13.41
CA ARG A 80 -21.49 6.08 12.25
C ARG A 80 -20.50 4.97 12.62
N TYR A 81 -19.66 5.22 13.62
CA TYR A 81 -18.62 4.29 14.06
C TYR A 81 -18.83 3.82 15.50
N ALA A 82 -20.08 3.82 15.98
CA ALA A 82 -20.41 3.48 17.35
C ALA A 82 -19.78 2.14 17.76
N ASP A 83 -19.86 1.13 16.88
CA ASP A 83 -19.26 -0.19 17.13
C ASP A 83 -17.73 -0.15 17.19
N SER A 84 -17.06 0.68 16.38
CA SER A 84 -15.61 0.84 16.41
C SER A 84 -15.13 1.63 17.64
N PHE A 85 -15.92 2.63 18.09
CA PHE A 85 -15.68 3.36 19.33
C PHE A 85 -16.00 2.51 20.57
N HIS A 86 -17.03 1.65 20.51
CA HIS A 86 -17.41 0.72 21.59
C HIS A 86 -16.43 -0.46 21.71
N ALA A 87 -15.83 -0.90 20.60
CA ALA A 87 -14.77 -1.92 20.58
C ALA A 87 -13.48 -1.50 21.31
N GLN A 88 -13.38 -0.26 21.80
CA GLN A 88 -12.30 0.18 22.69
C GLN A 88 -12.29 -0.52 24.06
N GLY A 89 -13.36 -1.25 24.41
CA GLY A 89 -13.58 -1.80 25.76
C GLY A 89 -13.07 -3.20 26.08
N PHE A 90 -12.38 -3.92 25.18
CA PHE A 90 -11.76 -5.21 25.49
C PHE A 90 -10.32 -5.26 24.97
N GLU A 91 -9.41 -4.96 25.88
CA GLU A 91 -7.97 -5.11 25.71
C GLU A 91 -7.53 -6.53 26.08
N ALA A 92 -6.65 -7.10 25.26
CA ALA A 92 -5.35 -7.59 25.67
C ALA A 92 -4.49 -7.77 24.40
N ASP A 93 -3.19 -7.52 24.48
CA ASP A 93 -2.22 -8.29 23.69
C ASP A 93 -2.57 -9.75 23.93
N ARG A 94 -3.25 -10.39 22.97
CA ARG A 94 -3.81 -11.70 23.25
C ARG A 94 -2.68 -12.73 23.26
N PRO A 95 -2.54 -13.52 24.32
CA PRO A 95 -1.77 -14.76 24.22
C PRO A 95 -2.44 -15.63 23.15
N PHE A 96 -1.63 -16.26 22.31
CA PHE A 96 -2.10 -17.25 21.33
C PHE A 96 -2.96 -18.32 22.03
N ILE A 97 -4.25 -18.42 21.67
CA ILE A 97 -5.16 -19.45 22.17
C ILE A 97 -5.40 -20.45 21.02
N PRO A 98 -4.79 -21.64 21.06
CA PRO A 98 -5.02 -22.68 20.08
C PRO A 98 -6.52 -23.03 19.99
N ARG A 99 -7.11 -22.95 18.79
CA ARG A 99 -8.43 -23.54 18.53
C ARG A 99 -8.26 -25.00 18.13
N LYS A 100 -9.25 -25.85 18.47
CA LYS A 100 -9.34 -27.17 17.84
C LYS A 100 -9.47 -26.98 16.33
N PHE A 101 -8.76 -27.78 15.54
CA PHE A 101 -8.67 -27.59 14.10
C PHE A 101 -10.04 -27.66 13.40
N GLU A 102 -10.94 -28.54 13.86
CA GLU A 102 -12.30 -28.64 13.32
C GLU A 102 -13.09 -27.36 13.57
N THR A 103 -12.97 -26.78 14.77
CA THR A 103 -13.59 -25.49 15.11
C THR A 103 -13.00 -24.36 14.29
N GLN A 104 -11.67 -24.33 14.13
CA GLN A 104 -10.99 -23.37 13.27
C GLN A 104 -11.53 -23.45 11.84
N ARG A 105 -11.51 -24.62 11.22
CA ARG A 105 -12.00 -24.82 9.86
C ARG A 105 -13.48 -24.47 9.71
N ALA A 106 -14.29 -24.69 10.74
CA ALA A 106 -15.70 -24.29 10.75
C ALA A 106 -15.90 -22.77 10.81
N LEU A 107 -14.99 -22.02 11.44
CA LEU A 107 -15.05 -20.56 11.56
C LEU A 107 -14.58 -19.84 10.29
N TYR A 108 -13.48 -20.30 9.67
CA TYR A 108 -12.94 -19.69 8.45
C TYR A 108 -13.65 -20.22 7.21
N GLN A 109 -14.82 -19.68 6.91
CA GLN A 109 -15.60 -20.01 5.72
C GLN A 109 -15.33 -19.04 4.57
N TRP A 110 -15.33 -19.56 3.35
CA TRP A 110 -15.21 -18.76 2.14
C TRP A 110 -16.50 -17.99 1.83
N ALA A 111 -16.36 -16.72 1.48
CA ALA A 111 -17.31 -15.97 0.67
C ALA A 111 -16.75 -15.94 -0.76
N LEU A 112 -17.52 -16.47 -1.72
CA LEU A 112 -17.11 -16.58 -3.11
C LEU A 112 -17.62 -15.38 -3.93
N PRO A 113 -17.02 -15.08 -5.10
CA PRO A 113 -17.59 -14.11 -6.03
C PRO A 113 -19.08 -14.39 -6.28
N GLY A 114 -19.91 -13.34 -6.30
CA GLY A 114 -21.37 -13.45 -6.39
C GLY A 114 -22.12 -13.54 -5.05
N THR A 115 -21.41 -13.77 -3.93
CA THR A 115 -22.06 -13.80 -2.60
C THR A 115 -22.32 -12.42 -2.00
N THR A 116 -21.70 -11.38 -2.56
CA THR A 116 -21.94 -9.96 -2.26
C THR A 116 -22.32 -9.21 -3.54
N THR A 117 -23.01 -8.09 -3.40
CA THR A 117 -23.29 -7.16 -4.50
C THR A 117 -22.84 -5.76 -4.11
N PRO A 118 -21.83 -5.17 -4.80
CA PRO A 118 -21.01 -5.77 -5.87
C PRO A 118 -20.11 -6.94 -5.39
N SER A 119 -19.59 -7.73 -6.33
CA SER A 119 -18.80 -8.94 -6.04
C SER A 119 -17.33 -8.65 -5.77
N TYR A 120 -16.74 -9.39 -4.84
CA TYR A 120 -15.31 -9.41 -4.54
C TYR A 120 -14.70 -10.80 -4.80
N PRO A 121 -13.36 -10.90 -4.94
CA PRO A 121 -12.65 -12.17 -4.94
C PRO A 121 -12.96 -13.05 -3.73
N PRO A 122 -12.62 -14.35 -3.75
CA PRO A 122 -12.75 -15.22 -2.58
C PRO A 122 -12.10 -14.62 -1.34
N HIS A 123 -12.86 -14.52 -0.26
CA HIS A 123 -12.42 -13.88 0.97
C HIS A 123 -13.07 -14.52 2.20
N LEU A 124 -12.71 -14.05 3.41
CA LEU A 124 -13.29 -14.56 4.63
C LEU A 124 -14.74 -14.09 4.79
N LYS A 125 -15.68 -15.02 4.90
CA LYS A 125 -17.12 -14.73 5.01
C LYS A 125 -17.47 -13.95 6.28
N TRP A 126 -16.90 -14.35 7.41
CA TRP A 126 -17.11 -13.70 8.70
C TRP A 126 -15.83 -13.73 9.51
N ILE A 127 -15.41 -12.59 10.05
CA ILE A 127 -14.28 -12.54 10.97
C ILE A 127 -14.73 -13.14 12.32
N PRO A 128 -14.07 -14.21 12.80
CA PRO A 128 -14.34 -14.77 14.12
C PRO A 128 -14.28 -13.69 15.19
N LEU A 129 -15.20 -13.72 16.17
CA LEU A 129 -15.35 -12.65 17.16
C LEU A 129 -14.05 -12.34 17.92
N ASP A 130 -13.25 -13.38 18.15
CA ASP A 130 -11.95 -13.33 18.80
C ASP A 130 -10.80 -12.81 17.93
N ASP A 131 -10.99 -12.74 16.61
CA ASP A 131 -10.01 -12.21 15.63
C ASP A 131 -10.35 -10.78 15.15
N ARG A 132 -11.49 -10.23 15.59
CA ARG A 132 -11.91 -8.88 15.19
C ARG A 132 -11.02 -7.82 15.82
N VAL A 133 -10.50 -6.93 14.97
CA VAL A 133 -9.76 -5.75 15.40
C VAL A 133 -10.54 -4.48 15.04
N GLY A 134 -10.75 -3.61 16.01
CA GLY A 134 -11.44 -2.33 15.79
C GLY A 134 -10.60 -1.33 14.98
N LEU A 135 -11.26 -0.49 14.18
CA LEU A 135 -10.62 0.43 13.23
C LEU A 135 -9.61 1.39 13.87
N LEU A 136 -9.83 1.82 15.10
CA LEU A 136 -8.92 2.75 15.80
C LEU A 136 -7.64 2.09 16.33
N LYS A 137 -7.54 0.76 16.28
CA LYS A 137 -6.28 0.01 16.49
C LYS A 137 -5.55 -0.26 15.16
N ILE A 138 -6.24 -0.11 14.05
CA ILE A 138 -5.71 -0.31 12.70
C ILE A 138 -5.16 1.02 12.19
N PHE A 139 -6.00 2.06 12.20
CA PHE A 139 -5.66 3.38 11.67
C PHE A 139 -5.28 4.38 12.76
N ASN A 140 -4.43 5.34 12.39
CA ASN A 140 -4.18 6.53 13.18
C ASN A 140 -5.50 7.31 13.39
N LEU A 141 -5.87 7.56 14.66
CA LEU A 141 -7.14 8.22 15.01
C LEU A 141 -7.36 9.55 14.28
N LYS A 142 -6.33 10.40 14.17
CA LYS A 142 -6.46 11.71 13.50
C LYS A 142 -6.77 11.51 12.02
N ARG A 143 -5.97 10.68 11.33
CA ARG A 143 -6.15 10.41 9.90
C ARG A 143 -7.49 9.76 9.60
N PHE A 144 -7.90 8.81 10.43
CA PHE A 144 -9.20 8.15 10.33
C PHE A 144 -10.36 9.14 10.43
N VAL A 145 -10.28 10.09 11.37
CA VAL A 145 -11.27 11.17 11.49
C VAL A 145 -11.25 12.05 10.25
N ASP A 146 -10.09 12.55 9.84
CA ASP A 146 -9.95 13.45 8.67
C ASP A 146 -10.55 12.82 7.41
N VAL A 147 -10.26 11.54 7.16
CA VAL A 147 -10.82 10.80 6.02
C VAL A 147 -12.31 10.59 6.18
N SER A 148 -12.79 10.23 7.37
CA SER A 148 -14.22 10.07 7.60
C SER A 148 -15.02 11.36 7.36
N VAL A 149 -14.42 12.53 7.61
CA VAL A 149 -15.00 13.82 7.23
C VAL A 149 -15.03 13.98 5.70
N SER A 150 -14.00 13.54 4.99
CA SER A 150 -13.96 13.58 3.52
C SER A 150 -15.06 12.75 2.85
N LEU A 151 -15.57 11.71 3.53
CA LEU A 151 -16.64 10.83 3.04
C LEU A 151 -18.05 11.39 3.26
N LEU A 152 -18.20 12.58 3.84
CA LEU A 152 -19.52 13.17 4.02
C LEU A 152 -20.10 13.62 2.67
N PRO A 153 -21.41 13.44 2.43
CA PRO A 153 -22.06 13.94 1.20
C PRO A 153 -21.89 15.44 1.00
N LYS A 154 -21.77 16.21 2.08
CA LYS A 154 -21.51 17.64 2.07
C LYS A 154 -20.67 18.04 3.27
N ILE A 155 -19.47 18.56 3.01
CA ILE A 155 -18.58 19.13 4.02
C ILE A 155 -18.87 20.64 4.08
N PRO A 156 -19.23 21.21 5.24
CA PRO A 156 -19.34 22.67 5.37
C PRO A 156 -18.02 23.35 4.95
N PRO A 157 -18.05 24.42 4.14
CA PRO A 157 -16.85 25.08 3.64
C PRO A 157 -15.86 25.48 4.74
N GLU A 158 -16.36 25.88 5.90
CA GLU A 158 -15.54 26.33 7.02
C GLU A 158 -14.86 25.18 7.74
N ILE A 159 -15.50 24.01 7.79
CA ILE A 159 -14.88 22.76 8.24
C ILE A 159 -13.87 22.27 7.20
N SER A 160 -14.23 22.33 5.91
CA SER A 160 -13.34 21.93 4.82
C SER A 160 -12.05 22.74 4.84
N ASN A 161 -12.17 24.07 4.92
CA ASN A 161 -11.01 24.93 5.03
C ASN A 161 -10.27 24.66 6.34
N LEU A 162 -10.95 24.58 7.50
CA LEU A 162 -10.27 24.31 8.78
C LEU A 162 -9.42 23.03 8.75
N LEU A 163 -9.96 21.94 8.18
CA LEU A 163 -9.30 20.64 8.18
C LEU A 163 -8.32 20.49 7.01
N PHE A 164 -8.74 20.75 5.78
CA PHE A 164 -7.96 20.43 4.57
C PHE A 164 -7.21 21.64 4.01
N GLY A 165 -7.70 22.85 4.27
CA GLY A 165 -7.08 24.08 3.79
C GLY A 165 -7.14 24.24 2.28
N ASP A 166 -8.23 23.82 1.63
CA ASP A 166 -8.48 24.10 0.21
C ASP A 166 -7.29 23.81 -0.73
N PRO A 167 -6.77 22.57 -0.75
CA PRO A 167 -5.59 22.19 -1.55
C PRO A 167 -5.81 22.31 -3.06
N TYR A 168 -7.06 22.39 -3.50
CA TYR A 168 -7.50 22.55 -4.90
C TYR A 168 -7.54 24.00 -5.37
N ASN A 169 -7.29 24.99 -4.49
CA ASN A 169 -7.44 26.40 -4.82
C ASN A 169 -6.25 26.92 -5.66
N GLY A 170 -6.35 26.78 -6.97
CA GLY A 170 -5.39 27.31 -7.93
C GLY A 170 -5.91 27.24 -9.36
N THR A 171 -5.60 28.26 -10.17
CA THR A 171 -5.98 28.32 -11.60
C THR A 171 -4.78 28.13 -12.53
N THR A 172 -3.57 28.05 -11.97
CA THR A 172 -2.31 27.74 -12.65
C THR A 172 -1.57 26.68 -11.84
N MET A 173 -0.63 25.97 -12.47
CA MET A 173 0.21 24.97 -11.80
C MET A 173 1.03 25.61 -10.68
N VAL A 174 1.56 26.81 -10.92
CA VAL A 174 2.32 27.58 -9.92
C VAL A 174 1.46 27.87 -8.68
N MET A 175 0.19 28.27 -8.86
CA MET A 175 -0.69 28.50 -7.71
C MET A 175 -0.95 27.23 -6.90
N LEU A 176 -1.12 26.07 -7.57
CA LEU A 176 -1.30 24.79 -6.89
C LEU A 176 -0.03 24.37 -6.12
N GLU A 177 1.15 24.59 -6.69
CA GLU A 177 2.44 24.36 -6.02
C GLU A 177 2.61 25.28 -4.80
N GLU A 178 2.29 26.57 -4.94
CA GLU A 178 2.32 27.53 -3.85
C GLU A 178 1.34 27.16 -2.74
N ARG A 179 0.14 26.67 -3.09
CA ARG A 179 -0.82 26.18 -2.10
C ARG A 179 -0.28 24.97 -1.35
N MET A 180 0.34 24.01 -2.04
CA MET A 180 0.95 22.84 -1.38
C MET A 180 2.08 23.26 -0.42
N LYS A 181 2.92 24.21 -0.80
CA LYS A 181 3.95 24.78 0.08
C LYS A 181 3.34 25.50 1.29
N ALA A 182 2.27 26.26 1.09
CA ALA A 182 1.56 26.95 2.17
C ALA A 182 0.97 25.94 3.17
N LEU A 183 0.32 24.87 2.70
CA LEU A 183 -0.21 23.80 3.55
C LEU A 183 0.89 23.14 4.41
N GLN A 184 2.10 23.01 3.87
CA GLN A 184 3.24 22.48 4.61
C GLN A 184 3.72 23.43 5.70
N VAL A 185 3.83 24.73 5.40
CA VAL A 185 4.18 25.77 6.40
C VAL A 185 3.10 25.88 7.48
N GLU A 186 1.83 25.69 7.11
CA GLU A 186 0.68 25.68 8.01
C GLU A 186 0.57 24.37 8.84
N GLU A 187 1.39 23.34 8.54
CA GLU A 187 1.30 21.97 9.08
C GLU A 187 -0.13 21.40 9.00
N LYS A 188 -0.77 21.56 7.84
CA LYS A 188 -2.21 21.33 7.68
C LYS A 188 -2.52 20.09 6.85
N ASN A 189 -3.11 19.09 7.50
CA ASN A 189 -3.57 17.82 6.90
C ASN A 189 -2.54 17.19 5.95
N ILE A 190 -2.77 17.11 4.64
CA ILE A 190 -1.85 16.50 3.69
C ILE A 190 -0.50 17.22 3.61
N GLY A 191 -0.45 18.49 4.04
CA GLY A 191 0.76 19.27 4.17
C GLY A 191 1.62 18.91 5.38
N THR A 192 1.15 18.07 6.32
CA THR A 192 1.97 17.68 7.50
C THR A 192 3.17 16.83 7.11
N GLU A 193 3.19 16.25 5.92
CA GLU A 193 4.26 15.39 5.44
C GLU A 193 4.83 15.89 4.11
N PRO A 194 6.09 15.52 3.79
CA PRO A 194 6.68 15.82 2.50
C PRO A 194 5.86 15.25 1.34
N SER A 195 5.79 16.00 0.26
CA SER A 195 5.12 15.62 -0.98
C SER A 195 6.04 15.89 -2.17
N ILE A 196 5.85 15.15 -3.25
CA ILE A 196 6.53 15.40 -4.53
C ILE A 196 6.30 16.83 -5.03
N GLY A 197 5.14 17.43 -4.73
CA GLY A 197 4.83 18.82 -5.06
C GLY A 197 5.73 19.86 -4.37
N ASN A 198 6.56 19.45 -3.40
CA ASN A 198 7.58 20.33 -2.83
C ASN A 198 8.80 20.51 -3.75
N ARG A 199 8.99 19.64 -4.74
CA ARG A 199 10.04 19.77 -5.74
C ARG A 199 9.68 20.83 -6.77
N LYS A 200 10.68 21.54 -7.31
CA LYS A 200 10.47 22.51 -8.40
C LYS A 200 10.34 21.85 -9.78
N ASP A 201 10.82 20.61 -9.90
CA ASP A 201 10.97 19.84 -11.13
C ASP A 201 10.10 18.57 -11.13
N TRP A 202 9.05 18.53 -10.30
CA TRP A 202 8.19 17.35 -10.13
C TRP A 202 7.58 16.85 -11.45
N TYR A 203 7.35 17.77 -12.40
CA TYR A 203 6.81 17.50 -13.72
C TYR A 203 7.86 17.00 -14.72
N SER A 204 9.14 16.96 -14.36
CA SER A 204 10.22 16.62 -15.30
C SER A 204 10.15 15.16 -15.77
N ASP A 205 10.73 14.87 -16.92
CA ASP A 205 10.86 13.53 -17.49
C ASP A 205 11.58 12.58 -16.55
N ALA A 206 12.65 13.06 -15.90
CA ALA A 206 13.43 12.28 -14.95
C ALA A 206 12.59 11.88 -13.72
N VAL A 207 11.86 12.83 -13.12
CA VAL A 207 11.01 12.55 -11.95
C VAL A 207 9.81 11.69 -12.31
N PHE A 208 9.22 11.88 -13.50
CA PHE A 208 8.15 11.03 -14.03
C PHE A 208 8.63 9.59 -14.21
N ALA A 209 9.72 9.36 -14.93
CA ALA A 209 10.20 8.01 -15.22
C ALA A 209 10.69 7.30 -13.96
N GLN A 210 11.35 8.01 -13.04
CA GLN A 210 11.87 7.44 -11.80
C GLN A 210 10.75 6.87 -10.90
N GLN A 211 9.50 7.33 -11.03
CA GLN A 211 8.36 6.74 -10.31
C GLN A 211 8.13 5.26 -10.65
N TYR A 212 8.51 4.80 -11.84
CA TYR A 212 8.40 3.39 -12.24
C TYR A 212 9.51 2.50 -11.65
N PHE A 213 10.54 3.11 -11.04
CA PHE A 213 11.61 2.41 -10.33
C PHE A 213 11.51 2.51 -8.81
N THR A 214 11.07 3.65 -8.28
CA THR A 214 11.07 3.91 -6.84
C THR A 214 9.80 4.61 -6.34
N GLY A 215 8.78 4.76 -7.18
CA GLY A 215 7.46 5.25 -6.78
C GLY A 215 6.57 4.14 -6.20
N PRO A 216 5.26 4.38 -6.09
CA PRO A 216 4.31 3.43 -5.51
C PRO A 216 4.08 2.19 -6.38
N ASN A 217 4.35 2.26 -7.69
CA ASN A 217 4.34 1.13 -8.61
C ASN A 217 5.74 0.85 -9.18
N PRO A 218 6.65 0.24 -8.40
CA PRO A 218 7.99 -0.06 -8.87
C PRO A 218 8.10 -1.46 -9.50
N SER A 219 7.00 -2.21 -9.62
CA SER A 219 7.03 -3.66 -9.85
C SER A 219 6.35 -4.12 -11.15
N SER A 220 5.75 -3.21 -11.93
CA SER A 220 5.07 -3.58 -13.18
C SER A 220 5.78 -3.16 -14.47
N ILE A 221 6.75 -2.24 -14.43
CA ILE A 221 7.58 -1.93 -15.60
C ILE A 221 8.37 -3.17 -16.04
N ALA A 222 8.42 -3.42 -17.35
CA ALA A 222 9.06 -4.59 -17.96
C ALA A 222 9.74 -4.23 -19.29
N LEU A 223 10.54 -5.14 -19.86
CA LEU A 223 11.05 -5.01 -21.23
C LEU A 223 9.89 -4.81 -22.22
N ALA A 224 10.07 -3.91 -23.18
CA ALA A 224 9.04 -3.59 -24.16
C ALA A 224 8.67 -4.79 -25.06
N GLY A 225 9.66 -5.61 -25.41
CA GLY A 225 9.49 -6.71 -26.36
C GLY A 225 9.27 -6.21 -27.80
N GLN A 226 9.50 -7.10 -28.77
CA GLN A 226 9.55 -6.72 -30.18
C GLN A 226 8.22 -6.19 -30.71
N ILE A 227 7.09 -6.76 -30.28
CA ILE A 227 5.75 -6.35 -30.75
C ILE A 227 5.48 -4.88 -30.44
N TRP A 228 5.81 -4.41 -29.24
CA TRP A 228 5.63 -3.01 -28.88
C TRP A 228 6.62 -2.11 -29.61
N LEU A 229 7.88 -2.52 -29.74
CA LEU A 229 8.87 -1.77 -30.51
C LEU A 229 8.43 -1.56 -31.96
N ASP A 230 7.93 -2.59 -32.63
CA ASP A 230 7.44 -2.51 -34.01
C ASP A 230 6.24 -1.54 -34.13
N ARG A 231 5.33 -1.58 -33.16
CA ARG A 231 4.19 -0.64 -33.08
C ARG A 231 4.65 0.82 -32.93
N PHE A 232 5.61 1.08 -32.05
CA PHE A 232 6.15 2.43 -31.86
C PHE A 232 6.99 2.90 -33.05
N LYS A 233 7.79 2.02 -33.68
CA LYS A 233 8.52 2.31 -34.92
C LYS A 233 7.56 2.73 -36.02
N LYS A 234 6.50 1.93 -36.27
CA LYS A 234 5.48 2.28 -37.26
C LYS A 234 4.81 3.62 -36.94
N SER A 235 4.40 3.85 -35.68
CA SER A 235 3.80 5.13 -35.29
C SER A 235 4.76 6.32 -35.47
N ALA A 236 6.06 6.14 -35.21
CA ALA A 236 7.06 7.18 -35.43
C ALA A 236 7.24 7.48 -36.93
N PHE A 237 7.25 6.43 -37.77
CA PHE A 237 7.28 6.57 -39.23
C PHE A 237 6.05 7.31 -39.76
N ASP A 238 4.85 6.91 -39.35
CA ASP A 238 3.58 7.51 -39.78
C ASP A 238 3.47 8.99 -39.37
N GLN A 239 4.07 9.37 -38.23
CA GLN A 239 4.16 10.76 -37.76
C GLN A 239 5.35 11.53 -38.38
N SER A 240 6.11 10.94 -39.30
CA SER A 240 7.33 11.52 -39.88
C SER A 240 8.41 11.90 -38.85
N ASN A 241 8.43 11.24 -37.69
CA ASN A 241 9.42 11.44 -36.64
C ASN A 241 10.67 10.57 -36.91
N LYS A 242 11.52 11.04 -37.82
CA LYS A 242 12.72 10.32 -38.28
C LYS A 242 13.72 10.05 -37.15
N GLU A 243 13.87 10.98 -36.22
CA GLU A 243 14.80 10.87 -35.11
C GLU A 243 14.40 9.74 -34.16
N MET A 244 13.13 9.73 -33.71
CA MET A 244 12.63 8.65 -32.87
C MET A 244 12.65 7.30 -33.59
N HIS A 245 12.24 7.26 -34.87
CA HIS A 245 12.31 6.04 -35.67
C HIS A 245 13.75 5.49 -35.74
N SER A 246 14.73 6.36 -36.00
CA SER A 246 16.14 5.97 -36.03
C SER A 246 16.63 5.45 -34.68
N LEU A 247 16.25 6.09 -33.57
CA LEU A 247 16.60 5.65 -32.23
C LEU A 247 16.08 4.24 -31.95
N LEU A 248 14.81 3.98 -32.27
CA LEU A 248 14.17 2.67 -32.05
C LEU A 248 14.76 1.56 -32.94
N GLU A 249 15.35 1.89 -34.09
CA GLU A 249 16.04 0.94 -34.95
C GLU A 249 17.49 0.66 -34.53
N THR A 250 18.16 1.65 -33.94
CA THR A 250 19.62 1.59 -33.72
C THR A 250 19.99 1.02 -32.35
N PHE A 251 19.20 1.33 -31.32
CA PHE A 251 19.49 0.88 -29.95
C PHE A 251 19.11 -0.58 -29.74
N ASN A 252 19.80 -1.23 -28.81
CA ASN A 252 19.51 -2.61 -28.42
C ASN A 252 18.05 -2.71 -27.92
N SER A 253 17.28 -3.67 -28.42
CA SER A 253 15.91 -3.93 -27.98
C SER A 253 15.79 -4.15 -26.45
N GLU A 254 16.85 -4.66 -25.81
CA GLU A 254 16.91 -4.90 -24.36
C GLU A 254 17.15 -3.62 -23.53
N SER A 255 17.37 -2.45 -24.15
CA SER A 255 17.39 -1.17 -23.45
C SER A 255 16.03 -0.48 -23.38
N PHE A 256 15.00 -1.04 -24.02
CA PHE A 256 13.65 -0.45 -24.01
C PHE A 256 12.73 -1.14 -23.01
N TYR A 257 12.07 -0.32 -22.20
CA TYR A 257 11.12 -0.74 -21.18
C TYR A 257 9.75 -0.15 -21.47
N ILE A 258 8.71 -0.81 -20.96
CA ILE A 258 7.33 -0.42 -21.15
C ILE A 258 6.57 -0.48 -19.83
N GLN A 259 5.73 0.52 -19.61
CA GLN A 259 4.58 0.42 -18.72
C GLN A 259 3.34 0.22 -19.59
N ASP A 260 2.80 -0.99 -19.58
CA ASP A 260 1.66 -1.37 -20.41
C ASP A 260 0.39 -1.46 -19.57
N CYS A 261 -0.60 -0.59 -19.83
CA CYS A 261 -1.94 -0.66 -19.27
C CYS A 261 -3.02 -0.89 -20.35
N SER A 262 -2.63 -1.41 -21.53
CA SER A 262 -3.56 -1.65 -22.65
C SER A 262 -4.65 -2.68 -22.35
N PHE A 263 -4.40 -3.59 -21.39
CA PHE A 263 -5.34 -4.62 -20.94
C PHE A 263 -6.55 -4.07 -20.16
N PHE A 264 -6.56 -2.78 -19.82
CA PHE A 264 -7.56 -2.21 -18.91
C PHE A 264 -9.00 -2.40 -19.36
N ARG A 265 -9.26 -2.28 -20.67
CA ARG A 265 -10.62 -2.48 -21.21
C ARG A 265 -11.08 -3.91 -21.06
N GLU A 266 -10.20 -4.87 -21.35
CA GLU A 266 -10.50 -6.29 -21.18
C GLU A 266 -10.85 -6.59 -19.72
N TRP A 267 -10.00 -6.15 -18.79
CA TRP A 267 -10.21 -6.41 -17.36
C TRP A 267 -11.43 -5.66 -16.80
N ALA A 268 -11.74 -4.47 -17.30
CA ALA A 268 -12.91 -3.72 -16.90
C ALA A 268 -14.22 -4.23 -17.56
N GLY A 269 -14.17 -5.25 -18.43
CA GLY A 269 -15.33 -5.70 -19.21
C GLY A 269 -15.86 -4.64 -20.18
N ALA A 270 -15.01 -3.73 -20.62
CA ALA A 270 -15.35 -2.62 -21.51
C ALA A 270 -15.07 -2.99 -22.98
N SER A 271 -15.88 -2.48 -23.91
CA SER A 271 -15.62 -2.67 -25.34
C SER A 271 -14.30 -1.98 -25.77
N PRO A 272 -13.53 -2.55 -26.71
CA PRO A 272 -12.18 -2.08 -27.06
C PRO A 272 -12.03 -0.61 -27.49
N ASP A 273 -13.09 0.03 -27.96
CA ASP A 273 -13.11 1.40 -28.51
C ASP A 273 -13.81 2.42 -27.60
N VAL A 274 -14.52 1.95 -26.56
CA VAL A 274 -15.33 2.79 -25.68
C VAL A 274 -14.47 3.76 -24.87
N VAL A 275 -15.00 4.94 -24.59
CA VAL A 275 -14.39 5.88 -23.64
C VAL A 275 -14.59 5.37 -22.22
N LEU A 276 -13.49 5.18 -21.48
CA LEU A 276 -13.52 4.85 -20.06
C LEU A 276 -13.94 6.11 -19.28
N LYS A 277 -15.16 6.09 -18.73
CA LYS A 277 -15.73 7.22 -17.99
C LYS A 277 -16.59 6.74 -16.83
N SER A 278 -16.66 7.55 -15.77
CA SER A 278 -17.50 7.28 -14.60
C SER A 278 -18.99 7.36 -14.92
N ASP A 279 -19.83 6.77 -14.04
CA ASP A 279 -21.29 6.72 -14.20
C ASP A 279 -21.95 8.10 -14.36
N ASN A 280 -21.40 9.11 -13.69
CA ASN A 280 -21.88 10.49 -13.78
C ASN A 280 -21.31 11.27 -15.00
N GLY A 281 -20.46 10.65 -15.81
CA GLY A 281 -19.84 11.25 -17.00
C GLY A 281 -18.85 12.38 -16.72
N LYS A 282 -18.41 12.56 -15.46
CA LYS A 282 -17.51 13.66 -15.07
C LYS A 282 -16.04 13.27 -14.99
N ARG A 283 -15.75 11.99 -14.81
CA ARG A 283 -14.37 11.47 -14.67
C ARG A 283 -14.03 10.55 -15.83
N TYR A 284 -12.78 10.61 -16.28
CA TYR A 284 -12.27 9.85 -17.43
C TYR A 284 -11.03 9.07 -17.01
N GLY A 285 -11.02 7.78 -17.35
CA GLY A 285 -9.88 6.88 -17.17
C GLY A 285 -9.02 6.79 -18.42
N CYS A 286 -7.84 6.20 -18.30
CA CYS A 286 -6.88 6.00 -19.39
C CYS A 286 -6.39 4.55 -19.39
N ALA A 287 -6.22 3.93 -20.56
CA ALA A 287 -5.49 2.68 -20.75
C ALA A 287 -4.13 2.95 -21.40
N SER A 288 -3.28 3.75 -20.74
CA SER A 288 -2.05 4.29 -21.33
C SER A 288 -1.00 3.22 -21.58
N VAL A 289 -0.13 3.46 -22.55
CA VAL A 289 1.07 2.66 -22.79
C VAL A 289 2.25 3.59 -22.94
N THR A 290 3.27 3.42 -22.09
CA THR A 290 4.42 4.32 -22.03
C THR A 290 5.71 3.58 -22.32
N LEU A 291 6.44 4.05 -23.34
CA LEU A 291 7.74 3.53 -23.75
C LEU A 291 8.86 4.34 -23.09
N PHE A 292 9.86 3.62 -22.58
CA PHE A 292 11.05 4.19 -21.97
C PHE A 292 12.31 3.62 -22.62
N HIS A 293 13.39 4.38 -22.54
CA HIS A 293 14.74 3.92 -22.83
C HIS A 293 15.60 4.00 -21.55
N LEU A 294 16.18 2.86 -21.16
CA LEU A 294 17.11 2.77 -20.05
C LEU A 294 18.53 2.98 -20.55
N ASN A 295 19.12 4.12 -20.19
CA ASN A 295 20.47 4.48 -20.60
C ASN A 295 21.52 3.66 -19.81
N ALA A 296 22.71 3.49 -20.40
CA ALA A 296 23.81 2.77 -19.77
C ALA A 296 24.24 3.35 -18.41
N ASP A 297 24.05 4.67 -18.24
CA ASP A 297 24.37 5.39 -17.00
C ASP A 297 23.32 5.19 -15.89
N GLY A 298 22.16 4.58 -16.20
CA GLY A 298 21.09 4.28 -15.25
C GLY A 298 19.82 5.12 -15.38
N ASP A 299 19.84 6.17 -16.21
CA ASP A 299 18.70 7.06 -16.41
C ASP A 299 17.63 6.39 -17.26
N LEU A 300 16.43 6.23 -16.69
CA LEU A 300 15.23 5.82 -17.41
C LEU A 300 14.59 7.07 -18.04
N HIS A 301 14.49 7.11 -19.36
CA HIS A 301 13.97 8.27 -20.10
C HIS A 301 12.68 7.93 -20.85
N PRO A 302 11.59 8.70 -20.69
CA PRO A 302 10.32 8.44 -21.36
C PRO A 302 10.38 8.93 -22.82
N LEU A 303 10.07 8.04 -23.76
CA LEU A 303 10.15 8.31 -25.20
C LEU A 303 8.80 8.54 -25.86
N ALA A 304 7.78 7.79 -25.47
CA ALA A 304 6.47 7.84 -26.11
C ALA A 304 5.36 7.49 -25.12
N ILE A 305 4.19 8.11 -25.29
CA ILE A 305 2.99 7.80 -24.53
C ILE A 305 1.82 7.65 -25.49
N VAL A 306 1.15 6.52 -25.43
CA VAL A 306 -0.22 6.35 -25.92
C VAL A 306 -1.15 6.78 -24.80
N LEU A 307 -1.98 7.80 -25.03
CA LEU A 307 -2.84 8.35 -23.97
C LEU A 307 -3.88 7.36 -23.46
N ASP A 308 -4.44 6.58 -24.38
CA ASP A 308 -5.49 5.61 -24.11
C ASP A 308 -5.48 4.59 -25.26
N TYR A 309 -4.89 3.42 -25.01
CA TYR A 309 -4.75 2.37 -26.01
C TYR A 309 -6.09 1.69 -26.27
N LYS A 310 -6.60 1.88 -27.49
CA LYS A 310 -7.80 1.23 -28.02
C LYS A 310 -7.39 0.05 -28.92
N VAL A 311 -8.29 -0.36 -29.81
CA VAL A 311 -8.10 -1.43 -30.81
C VAL A 311 -6.68 -1.52 -31.40
N SER A 312 -6.05 -0.38 -31.71
CA SER A 312 -4.66 -0.31 -32.18
C SER A 312 -4.03 1.06 -31.92
N MET A 313 -2.73 1.20 -32.23
CA MET A 313 -2.02 2.50 -32.19
C MET A 313 -2.70 3.55 -33.08
N GLU A 314 -3.19 3.16 -34.26
CA GLU A 314 -3.85 4.04 -35.22
C GLU A 314 -5.21 4.57 -34.73
N HIS A 315 -5.88 3.82 -33.86
CA HIS A 315 -7.13 4.22 -33.21
C HIS A 315 -6.90 5.00 -31.91
N SER A 316 -5.64 5.22 -31.54
CA SER A 316 -5.22 5.83 -30.29
C SER A 316 -4.42 7.10 -30.55
N VAL A 317 -4.29 7.96 -29.54
CA VAL A 317 -3.43 9.14 -29.64
C VAL A 317 -2.06 8.81 -29.05
N THR A 318 -1.05 8.78 -29.91
CA THR A 318 0.35 8.55 -29.52
C THR A 318 1.15 9.85 -29.70
N ILE A 319 1.83 10.28 -28.66
CA ILE A 319 2.76 11.41 -28.69
C ILE A 319 4.18 10.93 -28.35
N PHE A 320 5.16 11.44 -29.09
CA PHE A 320 6.58 11.22 -28.82
C PHE A 320 7.16 12.41 -28.06
N ASN A 321 8.05 12.12 -27.12
CA ASN A 321 8.80 13.15 -26.42
C ASN A 321 9.68 13.91 -27.42
N LYS A 322 9.73 15.24 -27.28
CA LYS A 322 10.66 16.08 -28.06
C LYS A 322 12.12 15.84 -27.67
N ARG A 323 12.34 15.34 -26.45
CA ARG A 323 13.65 14.95 -25.93
C ARG A 323 13.81 13.44 -26.09
N ILE A 324 14.91 13.02 -26.71
CA ILE A 324 15.21 11.60 -26.93
C ILE A 324 16.31 11.09 -26.01
N ASN A 325 17.02 11.99 -25.32
CA ASN A 325 18.06 11.70 -24.36
C ASN A 325 17.83 12.47 -23.04
N PRO A 326 18.08 11.86 -21.86
CA PRO A 326 17.96 12.57 -20.57
C PRO A 326 18.90 13.78 -20.44
N LYS A 327 19.97 13.84 -21.24
CA LYS A 327 20.95 14.93 -21.29
C LYS A 327 20.54 16.07 -22.24
N ASP A 328 19.46 15.92 -23.02
CA ASP A 328 18.93 16.99 -23.85
C ASP A 328 18.51 18.19 -23.00
N PRO A 329 18.54 19.43 -23.53
CA PRO A 329 18.16 20.63 -22.79
C PRO A 329 16.76 20.52 -22.13
N LYS A 330 16.65 20.99 -20.89
CA LYS A 330 15.46 20.80 -20.02
C LYS A 330 14.56 22.03 -19.93
N GLU A 331 14.96 23.16 -20.51
CA GLU A 331 14.31 24.46 -20.27
C GLU A 331 12.83 24.47 -20.69
N ASN A 332 12.46 23.64 -21.67
CA ASN A 332 11.11 23.60 -22.22
C ASN A 332 10.17 22.62 -21.50
N GLU A 333 10.65 21.80 -20.57
CA GLU A 333 9.83 20.76 -19.93
C GLU A 333 8.65 21.35 -19.14
N HIS A 334 8.84 22.53 -18.53
CA HIS A 334 7.79 23.23 -17.78
C HIS A 334 6.62 23.65 -18.67
N GLU A 335 6.91 24.09 -19.89
CA GLU A 335 5.94 24.66 -20.84
C GLU A 335 5.46 23.67 -21.90
N ASP A 336 5.97 22.44 -21.91
CA ASP A 336 5.53 21.38 -22.82
C ASP A 336 4.20 20.75 -22.37
N TRP A 337 3.14 21.55 -22.35
CA TRP A 337 1.81 21.17 -21.89
C TRP A 337 1.23 19.92 -22.58
N PRO A 338 1.39 19.72 -23.91
CA PRO A 338 0.98 18.46 -24.54
C PRO A 338 1.66 17.23 -23.92
N TRP A 339 2.97 17.32 -23.67
CA TRP A 339 3.73 16.21 -23.08
C TRP A 339 3.44 16.04 -21.58
N ARG A 340 3.27 17.14 -20.83
CA ARG A 340 2.84 17.09 -19.42
C ARG A 340 1.46 16.45 -19.27
N TYR A 341 0.52 16.75 -20.16
CA TYR A 341 -0.79 16.09 -20.19
C TYR A 341 -0.68 14.59 -20.51
N ALA A 342 0.22 14.22 -21.43
CA ALA A 342 0.46 12.81 -21.75
C ALA A 342 1.01 12.03 -20.56
N LYS A 343 2.00 12.60 -19.85
CA LYS A 343 2.50 12.04 -18.58
C LYS A 343 1.39 11.90 -17.54
N MET A 344 0.49 12.88 -17.46
CA MET A 344 -0.69 12.81 -16.58
C MET A 344 -1.61 11.63 -16.94
N CYS A 345 -1.88 11.37 -18.23
CA CYS A 345 -2.65 10.19 -18.66
C CYS A 345 -1.97 8.88 -18.24
N SER A 346 -0.64 8.79 -18.42
CA SER A 346 0.16 7.65 -17.96
C SER A 346 0.04 7.45 -16.45
N LEU A 347 0.08 8.52 -15.66
CA LEU A 347 -0.04 8.47 -14.21
C LEU A 347 -1.47 8.18 -13.72
N VAL A 348 -2.51 8.54 -14.48
CA VAL A 348 -3.89 8.10 -14.23
C VAL A 348 -3.99 6.58 -14.38
N SER A 349 -3.45 6.03 -15.47
CA SER A 349 -3.40 4.58 -15.65
C SER A 349 -2.57 3.90 -14.56
N ASP A 350 -1.43 4.50 -14.20
CA ASP A 350 -0.57 4.00 -13.14
C ASP A 350 -1.23 4.06 -11.76
N TRP A 351 -2.11 5.04 -11.49
CA TRP A 351 -2.91 5.07 -10.27
C TRP A 351 -3.88 3.89 -10.21
N THR A 352 -4.62 3.62 -11.28
CA THR A 352 -5.54 2.47 -11.31
C THR A 352 -4.80 1.14 -11.19
N HIS A 353 -3.68 0.98 -11.90
CA HIS A 353 -2.86 -0.23 -11.84
C HIS A 353 -2.29 -0.41 -10.42
N HIS A 354 -1.73 0.65 -9.85
CA HIS A 354 -1.18 0.63 -8.51
C HIS A 354 -2.24 0.31 -7.45
N GLU A 355 -3.27 1.15 -7.32
CA GLU A 355 -4.19 1.05 -6.20
C GLU A 355 -5.09 -0.18 -6.29
N VAL A 356 -5.61 -0.47 -7.49
CA VAL A 356 -6.61 -1.55 -7.66
C VAL A 356 -5.94 -2.91 -7.86
N THR A 357 -4.76 -2.97 -8.51
CA THR A 357 -4.03 -4.25 -8.72
C THR A 357 -2.97 -4.45 -7.65
N LEU A 358 -1.85 -3.72 -7.73
CA LEU A 358 -0.65 -4.06 -6.94
C LEU A 358 -0.83 -3.89 -5.44
N HIS A 359 -1.61 -2.90 -5.03
CA HIS A 359 -1.90 -2.62 -3.63
C HIS A 359 -3.10 -3.44 -3.16
N LEU A 360 -4.31 -3.07 -3.57
CA LEU A 360 -5.53 -3.71 -3.05
C LEU A 360 -5.63 -5.20 -3.42
N ASN A 361 -5.45 -5.56 -4.68
CA ASN A 361 -5.61 -6.95 -5.08
C ASN A 361 -4.43 -7.82 -4.62
N ASP A 362 -3.24 -7.52 -5.11
CA ASP A 362 -2.05 -8.36 -4.97
C ASP A 362 -1.51 -8.40 -3.54
N CYS A 363 -1.72 -7.35 -2.73
CA CYS A 363 -1.33 -7.36 -1.32
C CYS A 363 -2.48 -7.76 -0.38
N HIS A 364 -3.69 -7.21 -0.53
CA HIS A 364 -4.76 -7.50 0.43
C HIS A 364 -5.56 -8.76 0.09
N PHE A 365 -6.13 -8.86 -1.10
CA PHE A 365 -7.06 -9.94 -1.42
C PHE A 365 -6.37 -11.28 -1.68
N VAL A 366 -5.22 -11.26 -2.36
CA VAL A 366 -4.37 -12.44 -2.54
C VAL A 366 -3.90 -12.99 -1.19
N GLU A 367 -3.43 -12.12 -0.29
CA GLU A 367 -2.96 -12.54 1.03
C GLU A 367 -4.12 -13.01 1.92
N GLU A 368 -5.31 -12.40 1.83
CA GLU A 368 -6.49 -12.90 2.54
C GLU A 368 -6.92 -14.29 2.08
N ALA A 369 -6.88 -14.58 0.78
CA ALA A 369 -7.14 -15.93 0.30
C ALA A 369 -6.10 -16.92 0.82
N SER A 370 -4.81 -16.55 0.79
CA SER A 370 -3.73 -17.35 1.39
C SER A 370 -3.98 -17.64 2.87
N ALA A 371 -4.34 -16.61 3.64
CA ALA A 371 -4.64 -16.71 5.06
C ALA A 371 -5.82 -17.63 5.34
N VAL A 372 -6.96 -17.43 4.68
CA VAL A 372 -8.17 -18.26 4.84
C VAL A 372 -7.88 -19.71 4.48
N ALA A 373 -7.20 -19.96 3.36
CA ALA A 373 -6.82 -21.31 2.96
C ALA A 373 -5.92 -21.98 4.01
N ALA A 374 -4.96 -21.25 4.58
CA ALA A 374 -4.06 -21.78 5.60
C ALA A 374 -4.77 -22.05 6.94
N TYR A 375 -5.64 -21.15 7.40
CA TYR A 375 -6.49 -21.39 8.58
C TYR A 375 -7.39 -22.62 8.41
N ARG A 376 -7.77 -22.96 7.18
CA ARG A 376 -8.58 -24.16 6.88
C ARG A 376 -7.77 -25.43 6.69
N SER A 377 -6.45 -25.33 6.57
CA SER A 377 -5.57 -26.44 6.17
C SER A 377 -4.59 -26.86 7.25
N PHE A 378 -4.16 -25.94 8.12
CA PHE A 378 -3.14 -26.20 9.12
C PHE A 378 -3.70 -26.09 10.55
N PRO A 379 -3.58 -27.17 11.36
CA PRO A 379 -3.74 -27.07 12.80
C PRO A 379 -2.79 -26.02 13.39
N SER A 380 -3.18 -25.41 14.50
CA SER A 380 -2.47 -24.28 15.09
C SER A 380 -1.07 -24.64 15.62
N ASP A 381 -0.79 -25.92 15.83
CA ASP A 381 0.52 -26.46 16.23
C ASP A 381 1.43 -26.82 15.04
N HIS A 382 0.93 -26.78 13.81
CA HIS A 382 1.67 -27.04 12.58
C HIS A 382 2.72 -25.97 12.31
N ILE A 383 3.90 -26.36 11.77
CA ILE A 383 5.01 -25.42 11.55
C ILE A 383 4.66 -24.28 10.59
N VAL A 384 3.94 -24.57 9.50
CA VAL A 384 3.50 -23.56 8.52
C VAL A 384 2.57 -22.52 9.17
N TYR A 385 1.61 -22.97 9.99
CA TYR A 385 0.74 -22.07 10.73
C TYR A 385 1.53 -21.17 11.68
N LYS A 386 2.52 -21.73 12.39
CA LYS A 386 3.36 -20.98 13.33
C LYS A 386 4.23 -19.91 12.66
N ILE A 387 4.65 -20.16 11.41
CA ILE A 387 5.40 -19.19 10.61
C ILE A 387 4.47 -18.07 10.12
N LEU A 388 3.33 -18.42 9.53
CA LEU A 388 2.52 -17.47 8.75
C LEU A 388 1.55 -16.61 9.56
N GLU A 389 0.93 -17.13 10.62
CA GLU A 389 -0.15 -16.39 11.31
C GLU A 389 0.25 -15.01 11.87
N PRO A 390 1.49 -14.76 12.34
CA PRO A 390 1.94 -13.40 12.70
C PRO A 390 1.85 -12.40 11.55
N HIS A 391 1.98 -12.88 10.30
CA HIS A 391 1.97 -12.06 9.10
C HIS A 391 0.56 -11.76 8.58
N TRP A 392 -0.49 -12.25 9.25
CA TRP A 392 -1.89 -11.92 8.96
C TRP A 392 -2.57 -11.06 10.03
N PHE A 393 -1.79 -10.62 11.02
CA PHE A 393 -2.31 -9.80 12.10
C PHE A 393 -2.98 -8.54 11.54
N LYS A 394 -4.23 -8.28 11.97
CA LYS A 394 -5.15 -7.21 11.54
C LYS A 394 -5.66 -7.28 10.09
N THR A 395 -4.98 -7.99 9.18
CA THR A 395 -5.29 -8.01 7.74
C THR A 395 -6.75 -8.38 7.44
N LEU A 396 -7.29 -9.43 8.05
CA LEU A 396 -8.68 -9.87 7.80
C LEU A 396 -9.72 -8.80 8.21
N SER A 397 -9.49 -8.10 9.32
CA SER A 397 -10.39 -7.03 9.79
C SER A 397 -10.30 -5.78 8.92
N LEU A 398 -9.07 -5.43 8.51
CA LEU A 398 -8.81 -4.32 7.61
C LEU A 398 -9.47 -4.54 6.24
N ASN A 399 -9.31 -5.73 5.66
CA ASN A 399 -9.87 -6.03 4.34
C ASN A 399 -11.41 -6.02 4.34
N ALA A 400 -12.06 -6.53 5.40
CA ALA A 400 -13.50 -6.41 5.54
C ALA A 400 -13.95 -4.95 5.58
N ALA A 401 -13.27 -4.11 6.37
CA ALA A 401 -13.54 -2.68 6.41
C ALA A 401 -13.33 -1.98 5.06
N ALA A 402 -12.27 -2.34 4.33
CA ALA A 402 -12.00 -1.80 3.00
C ALA A 402 -13.11 -2.16 2.00
N ARG A 403 -13.62 -3.40 2.04
CA ARG A 403 -14.77 -3.83 1.21
C ARG A 403 -16.06 -3.09 1.53
N GLU A 404 -16.30 -2.78 2.80
CA GLU A 404 -17.50 -2.07 3.27
C GLU A 404 -17.44 -0.55 3.04
N THR A 405 -16.24 0.04 3.04
CA THR A 405 -16.06 1.50 3.06
C THR A 405 -15.18 2.00 1.91
N LEU A 406 -13.88 1.72 1.92
CA LEU A 406 -12.90 2.34 1.02
C LEU A 406 -13.23 2.08 -0.45
N VAL A 407 -13.53 0.86 -0.84
CA VAL A 407 -13.83 0.52 -2.24
C VAL A 407 -15.12 1.23 -2.74
N PRO A 408 -16.30 1.04 -2.11
CA PRO A 408 -17.54 1.63 -2.61
C PRO A 408 -17.69 3.14 -2.37
N GLN A 409 -16.96 3.72 -1.40
CA GLN A 409 -17.10 5.13 -1.03
C GLN A 409 -15.93 6.01 -1.45
N VAL A 410 -14.78 5.43 -1.81
CA VAL A 410 -13.60 6.18 -2.25
C VAL A 410 -13.14 5.71 -3.61
N VAL A 411 -12.66 4.47 -3.74
CA VAL A 411 -12.00 3.97 -4.96
C VAL A 411 -12.91 4.13 -6.17
N THR A 412 -14.13 3.61 -6.11
CA THR A 412 -15.14 3.75 -7.19
C THR A 412 -15.59 5.21 -7.41
N ARG A 413 -15.47 6.06 -6.38
CA ARG A 413 -15.87 7.48 -6.41
C ARG A 413 -14.79 8.40 -6.94
N ILE A 414 -13.53 7.96 -7.05
CA ILE A 414 -12.44 8.76 -7.60
C ILE A 414 -11.87 8.20 -8.90
N ASN A 415 -12.09 6.92 -9.18
CA ASN A 415 -11.69 6.27 -10.42
C ASN A 415 -12.44 6.86 -11.63
N GLY A 416 -11.78 6.81 -12.80
CA GLY A 416 -12.31 7.22 -14.09
C GLY A 416 -13.17 6.16 -14.78
N PHE A 417 -13.45 5.04 -14.13
CA PHE A 417 -14.31 3.95 -14.62
C PHE A 417 -15.71 4.05 -13.99
N THR A 418 -16.69 3.34 -14.57
CA THR A 418 -17.94 3.09 -13.86
C THR A 418 -17.70 2.23 -12.61
N GLU A 419 -18.65 2.25 -11.68
CA GLU A 419 -18.61 1.36 -10.51
C GLU A 419 -18.49 -0.10 -10.95
N GLN A 420 -19.35 -0.53 -11.89
CA GLN A 420 -19.32 -1.89 -12.43
C GLN A 420 -17.96 -2.24 -13.05
N GLN A 421 -17.41 -1.36 -13.88
CA GLN A 421 -16.10 -1.56 -14.52
C GLN A 421 -14.97 -1.66 -13.48
N THR A 422 -15.04 -0.88 -12.38
CA THR A 422 -14.05 -0.95 -11.30
C THR A 422 -14.08 -2.32 -10.61
N TYR A 423 -15.27 -2.86 -10.34
CA TYR A 423 -15.41 -4.19 -9.73
C TYR A 423 -15.01 -5.31 -10.68
N GLU A 424 -15.35 -5.22 -11.97
CA GLU A 424 -14.91 -6.21 -12.97
C GLU A 424 -13.38 -6.21 -13.13
N PHE A 425 -12.77 -5.02 -13.14
CA PHE A 425 -11.32 -4.86 -13.18
C PHE A 425 -10.64 -5.51 -11.97
N LEU A 426 -11.19 -5.30 -10.77
CA LEU A 426 -10.71 -5.88 -9.53
C LEU A 426 -10.79 -7.43 -9.56
N LEU A 427 -11.91 -7.99 -10.03
CA LEU A 427 -12.07 -9.45 -10.18
C LEU A 427 -11.12 -10.03 -11.23
N SER A 428 -10.96 -9.35 -12.36
CA SER A 428 -10.03 -9.74 -13.42
C SER A 428 -8.59 -9.69 -12.94
N SER A 429 -8.21 -8.66 -12.18
CA SER A 429 -6.89 -8.54 -11.55
C SER A 429 -6.59 -9.74 -10.65
N TYR A 430 -7.52 -10.11 -9.76
CA TYR A 430 -7.37 -11.30 -8.90
C TYR A 430 -7.17 -12.58 -9.71
N LYS A 431 -8.00 -12.79 -10.73
CA LYS A 431 -7.96 -13.98 -11.59
C LYS A 431 -6.65 -14.10 -12.36
N ASN A 432 -6.05 -12.97 -12.75
CA ASN A 432 -4.81 -12.92 -13.52
C ASN A 432 -3.55 -12.87 -12.64
N PHE A 433 -3.67 -12.88 -11.31
CA PHE A 433 -2.52 -12.99 -10.43
C PHE A 433 -1.76 -14.30 -10.67
N ASN A 434 -0.48 -14.19 -11.01
CA ASN A 434 0.39 -15.33 -11.23
C ASN A 434 1.29 -15.58 -10.02
N TRP A 435 0.89 -16.49 -9.13
CA TRP A 435 1.56 -16.73 -7.86
C TRP A 435 3.06 -17.04 -8.01
N THR A 436 3.41 -18.06 -8.81
CA THR A 436 4.81 -18.44 -8.99
C THR A 436 5.58 -17.49 -9.91
N GLY A 437 4.88 -16.85 -10.87
CA GLY A 437 5.45 -15.81 -11.72
C GLY A 437 5.85 -14.56 -10.93
N ASN A 438 5.15 -14.27 -9.84
CA ASN A 438 5.39 -13.14 -8.96
C ASN A 438 6.41 -13.42 -7.85
N TYR A 439 7.01 -14.61 -7.78
CA TYR A 439 8.20 -14.81 -6.94
C TYR A 439 9.26 -13.79 -7.36
N VAL A 440 9.85 -13.07 -6.40
CA VAL A 440 10.74 -11.92 -6.69
C VAL A 440 11.82 -12.24 -7.73
N PRO A 441 12.59 -13.35 -7.61
CA PRO A 441 13.57 -13.73 -8.62
C PRO A 441 12.96 -13.90 -10.01
N THR A 442 11.85 -14.63 -10.10
CA THR A 442 11.13 -14.91 -11.34
C THR A 442 10.65 -13.61 -11.97
N SER A 443 9.91 -12.79 -11.22
CA SER A 443 9.34 -11.52 -11.69
C SER A 443 10.43 -10.56 -12.19
N LEU A 444 11.50 -10.36 -11.43
CA LEU A 444 12.60 -9.48 -11.84
C LEU A 444 13.22 -9.95 -13.16
N ILE A 445 13.54 -11.25 -13.27
CA ILE A 445 14.13 -11.81 -14.49
C ILE A 445 13.16 -11.68 -15.68
N THR A 446 11.90 -12.06 -15.52
CA THR A 446 10.91 -12.01 -16.61
C THR A 446 10.61 -10.59 -17.07
N ARG A 447 10.74 -9.60 -16.19
CA ARG A 447 10.58 -8.18 -16.53
C ARG A 447 11.85 -7.57 -17.14
N GLY A 448 12.96 -8.32 -17.20
CA GLY A 448 14.22 -7.90 -17.81
C GLY A 448 15.26 -7.33 -16.85
N PHE A 449 15.13 -7.59 -15.56
CA PHE A 449 16.06 -7.17 -14.51
C PHE A 449 16.82 -8.40 -13.95
N PRO A 450 17.86 -8.89 -14.64
CA PRO A 450 18.58 -10.08 -14.20
C PRO A 450 19.27 -9.84 -12.85
N LEU A 451 19.15 -10.81 -11.94
CA LEU A 451 19.72 -10.72 -10.59
C LEU A 451 21.23 -10.48 -10.59
N SER A 452 21.96 -11.03 -11.57
CA SER A 452 23.40 -10.80 -11.73
C SER A 452 23.73 -9.33 -11.94
N ALA A 453 22.93 -8.61 -12.74
CA ALA A 453 23.13 -7.18 -12.98
C ALA A 453 22.65 -6.33 -11.80
N LEU A 454 21.53 -6.69 -11.16
CA LEU A 454 21.04 -5.98 -9.96
C LEU A 454 22.05 -6.07 -8.79
N ASN A 455 22.74 -7.20 -8.66
CA ASN A 455 23.72 -7.42 -7.59
C ASN A 455 25.15 -6.98 -7.95
N ASP A 456 25.44 -6.67 -9.22
CA ASP A 456 26.74 -6.14 -9.62
C ASP A 456 26.84 -4.64 -9.33
N LYS A 457 27.79 -4.25 -8.50
CA LYS A 457 28.07 -2.84 -8.19
C LYS A 457 28.71 -2.09 -9.35
N LYS A 458 29.29 -2.80 -10.33
CA LYS A 458 29.93 -2.20 -11.51
C LYS A 458 28.93 -1.95 -12.64
N ASP A 459 27.83 -2.70 -12.67
CA ASP A 459 26.74 -2.47 -13.62
C ASP A 459 25.91 -1.28 -13.17
N ARG A 460 26.10 -0.15 -13.85
CA ARG A 460 25.39 1.09 -13.54
C ARG A 460 23.96 1.09 -14.09
N ARG A 461 23.57 0.21 -15.00
CA ARG A 461 22.26 0.29 -15.69
C ARG A 461 21.07 0.31 -14.75
N PHE A 462 21.15 -0.39 -13.62
CA PHE A 462 20.04 -0.54 -12.69
C PHE A 462 20.26 0.17 -11.34
N HIS A 463 21.29 1.02 -11.22
CA HIS A 463 21.59 1.65 -9.93
C HIS A 463 20.49 2.59 -9.43
N ASN A 464 19.68 3.17 -10.34
CA ASN A 464 18.49 3.96 -10.02
C ASN A 464 17.25 3.10 -9.69
N TYR A 465 17.32 1.76 -9.80
CA TYR A 465 16.20 0.84 -9.50
C TYR A 465 16.35 0.21 -8.10
N ALA A 466 16.33 1.06 -7.07
CA ALA A 466 16.56 0.63 -5.68
C ALA A 466 15.57 -0.44 -5.21
N TYR A 467 14.29 -0.38 -5.60
CA TYR A 467 13.31 -1.43 -5.28
C TYR A 467 13.78 -2.81 -5.75
N GLY A 468 14.15 -2.95 -7.03
CA GLY A 468 14.59 -4.22 -7.60
C GLY A 468 15.85 -4.76 -6.92
N LYS A 469 16.84 -3.88 -6.67
CA LYS A 469 18.08 -4.25 -5.97
C LYS A 469 17.81 -4.69 -4.53
N ASN A 470 16.91 -4.01 -3.82
CA ASN A 470 16.57 -4.34 -2.43
C ASN A 470 15.79 -5.64 -2.35
N MET A 471 14.83 -5.87 -3.25
CA MET A 471 14.07 -7.12 -3.33
C MET A 471 14.96 -8.32 -3.68
N ALA A 472 15.95 -8.14 -4.57
CA ALA A 472 16.93 -9.17 -4.92
C ALA A 472 17.80 -9.63 -3.71
N ILE A 473 17.99 -8.76 -2.73
CA ILE A 473 18.69 -9.05 -1.47
C ILE A 473 17.73 -9.65 -0.43
N LEU A 474 16.51 -9.12 -0.33
CA LEU A 474 15.59 -9.51 0.74
C LEU A 474 14.97 -10.90 0.53
N TRP A 475 14.63 -11.24 -0.72
CA TRP A 475 14.04 -12.54 -1.04
C TRP A 475 14.88 -13.73 -0.53
N PRO A 476 16.19 -13.85 -0.83
CA PRO A 476 17.00 -14.95 -0.31
C PRO A 476 17.10 -14.96 1.22
N ILE A 477 17.08 -13.79 1.89
CA ILE A 477 17.07 -13.71 3.35
C ILE A 477 15.78 -14.34 3.92
N LEU A 478 14.63 -13.97 3.35
CA LEU A 478 13.33 -14.54 3.75
C LEU A 478 13.27 -16.04 3.43
N PHE A 479 13.77 -16.45 2.27
CA PHE A 479 13.86 -17.85 1.87
C PHE A 479 14.68 -18.67 2.87
N ASP A 480 15.90 -18.22 3.20
CA ASP A 480 16.79 -18.89 4.15
C ASP A 480 16.15 -19.04 5.54
N PHE A 481 15.47 -17.98 6.00
CA PHE A 481 14.74 -18.00 7.27
C PHE A 481 13.64 -19.06 7.25
N VAL A 482 12.76 -19.03 6.24
CA VAL A 482 11.66 -19.97 6.10
C VAL A 482 12.18 -21.41 5.98
N PHE A 483 13.20 -21.64 5.15
CA PHE A 483 13.82 -22.95 4.99
C PHE A 483 14.37 -23.48 6.32
N SER A 484 15.04 -22.63 7.10
CA SER A 484 15.58 -22.98 8.42
C SER A 484 14.48 -23.35 9.41
N MET A 485 13.36 -22.61 9.39
CA MET A 485 12.18 -22.89 10.23
C MET A 485 11.52 -24.21 9.84
N LEU A 486 11.29 -24.46 8.55
CA LEU A 486 10.70 -25.70 8.06
C LEU A 486 11.59 -26.92 8.35
N SER A 487 12.92 -26.76 8.28
CA SER A 487 13.93 -27.79 8.59
C SER A 487 14.01 -28.17 10.08
N THR A 488 13.22 -27.52 10.94
CA THR A 488 12.99 -27.98 12.32
C THR A 488 11.96 -29.12 12.40
N TYR A 489 11.14 -29.25 11.36
CA TYR A 489 10.01 -30.17 11.28
C TYR A 489 10.18 -31.21 10.16
N TYR A 490 10.55 -30.78 8.95
CA TYR A 490 10.78 -31.65 7.80
C TYR A 490 12.27 -32.01 7.67
N THR A 491 12.57 -33.27 7.37
CA THR A 491 13.94 -33.77 7.12
C THR A 491 14.29 -33.82 5.63
N GLY A 492 13.29 -33.72 4.75
CA GLY A 492 13.45 -33.65 3.31
C GLY A 492 12.12 -33.70 2.58
N ASP A 493 12.17 -33.77 1.24
CA ASP A 493 10.99 -33.69 0.37
C ASP A 493 9.94 -34.77 0.65
N ALA A 494 10.38 -35.98 1.02
CA ALA A 494 9.48 -37.07 1.34
C ALA A 494 8.53 -36.77 2.51
N ASP A 495 8.95 -35.94 3.48
CA ASP A 495 8.09 -35.54 4.60
C ASP A 495 7.03 -34.53 4.14
N VAL A 496 7.41 -33.58 3.27
CA VAL A 496 6.49 -32.60 2.68
C VAL A 496 5.47 -33.29 1.78
N ALA A 497 5.91 -34.23 0.93
CA ALA A 497 5.02 -34.98 0.04
C ALA A 497 3.98 -35.82 0.79
N LYS A 498 4.29 -36.28 2.01
CA LYS A 498 3.39 -37.04 2.90
C LYS A 498 2.48 -36.14 3.75
N ASP A 499 2.76 -34.85 3.83
CA ASP A 499 2.00 -33.91 4.65
C ASP A 499 0.63 -33.60 4.01
N THR A 500 -0.41 -34.16 4.61
CA THR A 500 -1.78 -33.97 4.14
C THR A 500 -2.26 -32.53 4.31
N CYS A 501 -1.74 -31.78 5.30
CA CYS A 501 -2.10 -30.38 5.53
C CYS A 501 -1.58 -29.50 4.39
N VAL A 502 -0.34 -29.73 3.94
CA VAL A 502 0.26 -29.03 2.78
C VAL A 502 -0.54 -29.32 1.51
N SER A 503 -0.88 -30.59 1.25
CA SER A 503 -1.71 -30.94 0.09
C SER A 503 -3.12 -30.33 0.16
N THR A 504 -3.71 -30.25 1.36
CA THR A 504 -5.01 -29.61 1.59
C THR A 504 -4.93 -28.11 1.33
N TRP A 505 -3.84 -27.46 1.72
CA TRP A 505 -3.63 -26.04 1.46
C TRP A 505 -3.55 -25.71 -0.03
N CYS A 506 -2.77 -26.47 -0.80
CA CYS A 506 -2.74 -26.34 -2.27
C CYS A 506 -4.15 -26.49 -2.86
N ASN A 507 -4.90 -27.50 -2.42
CA ASN A 507 -6.27 -27.74 -2.89
C ASN A 507 -7.23 -26.61 -2.50
N GLU A 508 -7.18 -26.10 -1.26
CA GLU A 508 -8.01 -24.97 -0.82
C GLU A 508 -7.68 -23.70 -1.61
N MET A 509 -6.42 -23.43 -1.92
CA MET A 509 -6.00 -22.28 -2.74
C MET A 509 -6.49 -22.38 -4.19
N GLN A 510 -6.36 -23.54 -4.82
CA GLN A 510 -6.72 -23.73 -6.23
C GLN A 510 -8.22 -23.97 -6.46
N SER A 511 -8.95 -24.42 -5.43
CA SER A 511 -10.35 -24.86 -5.56
C SER A 511 -11.28 -23.75 -6.09
N PRO A 512 -12.20 -24.06 -7.01
CA PRO A 512 -13.29 -23.16 -7.41
C PRO A 512 -14.19 -22.73 -6.23
N MET A 513 -14.26 -23.56 -5.18
CA MET A 513 -15.00 -23.29 -3.94
C MET A 513 -14.10 -22.76 -2.81
N GLY A 514 -12.85 -22.42 -3.14
CA GLY A 514 -11.86 -21.88 -2.21
C GLY A 514 -11.21 -20.62 -2.76
N GLY A 515 -9.87 -20.55 -2.74
CA GLY A 515 -9.10 -19.37 -3.12
C GLY A 515 -9.12 -19.02 -4.62
N GLN A 516 -9.57 -19.93 -5.49
CA GLN A 516 -9.61 -19.75 -6.96
C GLN A 516 -8.28 -19.32 -7.60
N MET A 517 -7.14 -19.64 -6.97
CA MET A 517 -5.81 -19.29 -7.44
C MET A 517 -5.18 -20.47 -8.18
N SER A 518 -5.50 -20.61 -9.47
CA SER A 518 -5.00 -21.70 -10.30
C SER A 518 -3.46 -21.72 -10.47
N THR A 519 -2.81 -20.57 -10.31
CA THR A 519 -1.35 -20.42 -10.41
C THR A 519 -0.62 -20.74 -9.10
N PHE A 520 -1.34 -20.96 -8.00
CA PHE A 520 -0.74 -21.41 -6.74
C PHE A 520 -0.10 -22.80 -6.95
N PRO A 521 1.13 -23.06 -6.46
CA PRO A 521 1.86 -24.28 -6.80
C PRO A 521 1.27 -25.53 -6.15
N GLY A 522 1.40 -26.67 -6.83
CA GLY A 522 1.33 -27.98 -6.18
C GLY A 522 2.65 -28.25 -5.45
N ILE A 523 2.60 -28.40 -4.13
CA ILE A 523 3.82 -28.48 -3.29
C ILE A 523 4.11 -29.94 -2.94
N LYS A 524 5.32 -30.40 -3.26
CA LYS A 524 5.83 -31.75 -2.95
C LYS A 524 7.24 -31.76 -2.37
N THR A 525 8.00 -30.69 -2.55
CA THR A 525 9.38 -30.56 -2.06
C THR A 525 9.47 -29.49 -0.98
N LEU A 526 10.52 -29.58 -0.16
CA LEU A 526 10.82 -28.57 0.85
C LEU A 526 11.08 -27.21 0.21
N ASN A 527 11.76 -27.18 -0.94
CA ASN A 527 12.03 -25.95 -1.69
C ASN A 527 10.74 -25.28 -2.22
N GLU A 528 9.78 -26.05 -2.74
CA GLU A 528 8.47 -25.51 -3.15
C GLU A 528 7.68 -24.94 -1.98
N LEU A 529 7.67 -25.65 -0.83
CA LEU A 529 7.01 -25.17 0.38
C LEU A 529 7.66 -23.89 0.91
N THR A 530 9.00 -23.82 0.90
CA THR A 530 9.74 -22.62 1.26
C THR A 530 9.35 -21.46 0.36
N ASN A 531 9.39 -21.61 -0.96
CA ASN A 531 9.03 -20.52 -1.89
C ASN A 531 7.59 -20.03 -1.69
N ALA A 532 6.62 -20.93 -1.50
CA ALA A 532 5.23 -20.55 -1.27
C ALA A 532 5.06 -19.70 0.00
N ILE A 533 5.70 -20.11 1.11
CA ILE A 533 5.66 -19.38 2.39
C ILE A 533 6.46 -18.08 2.32
N THR A 534 7.62 -18.07 1.66
CA THR A 534 8.39 -16.85 1.40
C THR A 534 7.58 -15.84 0.61
N MET A 535 6.78 -16.28 -0.36
CA MET A 535 5.87 -15.40 -1.11
C MET A 535 4.81 -14.77 -0.20
N CYS A 536 4.16 -15.51 0.69
CA CYS A 536 3.20 -14.94 1.64
C CYS A 536 3.84 -13.86 2.52
N ILE A 537 5.01 -14.16 3.12
CA ILE A 537 5.74 -13.18 3.95
C ILE A 537 6.15 -11.96 3.11
N HIS A 538 6.60 -12.19 1.88
CA HIS A 538 6.97 -11.11 0.94
C HIS A 538 5.78 -10.20 0.63
N ILE A 539 4.61 -10.75 0.31
CA ILE A 539 3.37 -10.00 0.05
C ILE A 539 3.00 -9.19 1.29
N ALA A 540 2.90 -9.87 2.44
CA ALA A 540 2.42 -9.29 3.68
C ALA A 540 3.32 -8.19 4.25
N SER A 541 4.62 -8.25 3.98
CA SER A 541 5.61 -7.34 4.55
C SER A 541 6.26 -6.46 3.47
N PRO A 542 7.39 -6.83 2.83
CA PRO A 542 8.14 -5.89 2.00
C PRO A 542 7.41 -5.40 0.76
N GLN A 543 6.58 -6.22 0.12
CA GLN A 543 5.84 -5.79 -1.08
C GLN A 543 4.79 -4.75 -0.71
N HIS A 544 3.93 -5.06 0.26
CA HIS A 544 2.94 -4.11 0.78
C HIS A 544 3.60 -2.80 1.23
N ASN A 545 4.70 -2.87 2.00
CA ASN A 545 5.45 -1.69 2.42
C ASN A 545 5.91 -0.82 1.22
N ALA A 546 6.52 -1.45 0.21
CA ALA A 546 7.06 -0.77 -0.94
C ALA A 546 5.99 -0.05 -1.77
N VAL A 547 4.79 -0.62 -1.89
CA VAL A 547 3.68 -0.04 -2.68
C VAL A 547 2.76 0.87 -1.86
N ASN A 548 2.83 0.85 -0.53
CA ASN A 548 1.92 1.63 0.33
C ASN A 548 2.54 2.92 0.88
N TYR A 549 3.75 2.88 1.43
CA TYR A 549 4.27 3.96 2.29
C TYR A 549 4.71 5.22 1.53
N LEU A 550 4.86 5.13 0.21
CA LEU A 550 5.16 6.28 -0.66
C LEU A 550 3.91 6.90 -1.28
N GLN A 551 2.71 6.35 -1.07
CA GLN A 551 1.49 6.88 -1.65
C GLN A 551 1.29 8.36 -1.28
N ASN A 552 1.41 8.73 0.01
CA ASN A 552 1.23 10.11 0.42
C ASN A 552 2.24 11.06 -0.23
N TYR A 553 3.49 10.65 -0.41
CA TYR A 553 4.49 11.49 -1.09
C TYR A 553 4.12 11.75 -2.56
N TYR A 554 3.68 10.73 -3.31
CA TYR A 554 3.44 10.84 -4.75
C TYR A 554 2.00 11.23 -5.14
N MET A 555 1.01 10.97 -4.29
CA MET A 555 -0.42 11.04 -4.65
C MET A 555 -1.21 12.11 -3.88
N SER A 556 -0.68 12.65 -2.77
CA SER A 556 -1.35 13.76 -2.05
C SER A 556 -1.38 15.05 -2.88
N PHE A 557 -0.36 15.26 -3.72
CA PHE A 557 -0.33 16.33 -4.71
C PHE A 557 -0.94 15.85 -6.02
N ILE A 558 -2.25 16.03 -6.14
CA ILE A 558 -3.09 15.55 -7.25
C ILE A 558 -2.52 15.86 -8.65
N PRO A 559 -1.90 17.02 -8.93
CA PRO A 559 -1.32 17.28 -10.25
C PRO A 559 -0.22 16.31 -10.68
N ASN A 560 0.48 15.65 -9.73
CA ASN A 560 1.45 14.61 -10.06
C ASN A 560 0.72 13.34 -10.52
N LYS A 561 -0.06 12.70 -9.64
CA LYS A 561 -0.68 11.39 -9.92
C LYS A 561 -2.19 11.41 -9.62
N PRO A 562 -3.01 12.02 -10.50
CA PRO A 562 -4.46 12.08 -10.30
C PRO A 562 -5.11 10.71 -10.54
N PRO A 563 -6.19 10.36 -9.83
CA PRO A 563 -6.89 9.09 -10.02
C PRO A 563 -7.76 9.04 -11.28
N SER A 564 -8.10 10.21 -11.84
CA SER A 564 -8.89 10.37 -13.06
C SER A 564 -8.77 11.78 -13.61
N LEU A 565 -9.14 11.97 -14.88
CA LEU A 565 -9.23 13.28 -15.54
C LEU A 565 -10.66 13.82 -15.47
N GLN A 566 -10.83 15.14 -15.47
CA GLN A 566 -12.14 15.83 -15.45
C GLN A 566 -12.61 16.33 -16.81
N GLN A 567 -11.85 16.03 -17.87
CA GLN A 567 -12.19 16.37 -19.25
C GLN A 567 -12.03 15.14 -20.14
N PRO A 568 -12.81 15.03 -21.22
CA PRO A 568 -12.54 14.05 -22.27
C PRO A 568 -11.11 14.17 -22.79
N LEU A 569 -10.50 13.03 -23.13
CA LEU A 569 -9.19 13.00 -23.77
C LEU A 569 -9.27 13.63 -25.18
N PRO A 570 -8.19 14.26 -25.68
CA PRO A 570 -8.16 14.80 -27.02
C PRO A 570 -8.33 13.68 -28.05
N GLY A 571 -9.23 13.86 -29.02
CA GLY A 571 -9.53 12.84 -30.03
C GLY A 571 -8.49 12.71 -31.15
N SER A 572 -7.42 13.51 -31.15
CA SER A 572 -6.35 13.45 -32.14
C SER A 572 -5.05 14.04 -31.60
N LEU A 573 -3.91 13.64 -32.19
CA LEU A 573 -2.61 14.21 -31.88
C LEU A 573 -2.57 15.72 -32.13
N SER A 574 -3.18 16.21 -33.22
CA SER A 574 -3.22 17.63 -33.51
C SER A 574 -4.02 18.44 -32.48
N ALA A 575 -5.06 17.85 -31.86
CA ALA A 575 -5.77 18.47 -30.76
C ALA A 575 -4.90 18.55 -29.50
N LEU A 576 -4.24 17.44 -29.14
CA LEU A 576 -3.31 17.39 -28.01
C LEU A 576 -2.17 18.42 -28.14
N GLN A 577 -1.58 18.56 -29.32
CA GLN A 577 -0.48 19.50 -29.57
C GLN A 577 -0.85 20.98 -29.36
N ARG A 578 -2.16 21.30 -29.32
CA ARG A 578 -2.64 22.66 -29.02
C ARG A 578 -2.86 22.91 -27.53
N TYR A 579 -2.72 21.90 -26.67
CA TYR A 579 -2.94 22.06 -25.23
C TYR A 579 -2.00 23.13 -24.66
N ARG A 580 -2.53 23.88 -23.70
CA ARG A 580 -1.85 24.88 -22.88
C ARG A 580 -2.09 24.54 -21.40
N GLU A 581 -1.48 25.31 -20.51
CA GLU A 581 -1.65 25.14 -19.06
C GLU A 581 -3.11 25.01 -18.63
N ALA A 582 -3.98 25.89 -19.16
CA ALA A 582 -5.40 25.89 -18.85
C ALA A 582 -6.08 24.55 -19.17
N ASP A 583 -5.73 23.88 -20.26
CA ASP A 583 -6.29 22.58 -20.62
C ASP A 583 -5.89 21.50 -19.60
N VAL A 584 -4.63 21.54 -19.13
CA VAL A 584 -4.12 20.62 -18.11
C VAL A 584 -4.76 20.89 -16.75
N ILE A 585 -4.91 22.15 -16.36
CA ILE A 585 -5.61 22.55 -15.12
C ILE A 585 -7.08 22.14 -15.16
N ASN A 586 -7.75 22.32 -16.30
CA ASN A 586 -9.15 21.92 -16.46
C ASN A 586 -9.37 20.41 -16.42
N ALA A 587 -8.33 19.62 -16.72
CA ALA A 587 -8.36 18.17 -16.58
C ALA A 587 -8.19 17.68 -15.14
N LEU A 588 -7.79 18.54 -14.20
CA LEU A 588 -7.69 18.24 -12.77
C LEU A 588 -9.00 18.56 -12.02
N PRO A 589 -9.23 17.97 -10.83
CA PRO A 589 -10.44 18.22 -10.04
C PRO A 589 -10.41 19.55 -9.26
N THR A 590 -9.92 20.63 -9.87
CA THR A 590 -9.88 21.97 -9.25
C THR A 590 -11.29 22.54 -8.99
N ASN A 591 -12.25 22.17 -9.84
CA ASN A 591 -13.67 22.54 -9.70
C ASN A 591 -14.51 21.46 -8.99
N ASP A 592 -13.89 20.38 -8.52
CA ASP A 592 -14.54 19.35 -7.69
C ASP A 592 -13.74 19.15 -6.38
N PRO A 593 -13.95 20.05 -5.39
CA PRO A 593 -13.27 19.97 -4.09
C PRO A 593 -13.42 18.61 -3.39
N SER A 594 -14.57 17.97 -3.52
CA SER A 594 -14.83 16.69 -2.86
C SER A 594 -13.95 15.60 -3.46
N LEU A 595 -13.86 15.55 -4.79
CA LEU A 595 -12.99 14.61 -5.48
C LEU A 595 -11.51 14.85 -5.14
N TRP A 596 -11.04 16.10 -5.14
CA TRP A 596 -9.66 16.41 -4.76
C TRP A 596 -9.35 16.00 -3.32
N ILE A 597 -10.23 16.33 -2.38
CA ILE A 597 -10.06 15.96 -0.97
C ILE A 597 -10.05 14.44 -0.84
N GLN A 598 -11.02 13.71 -1.39
CA GLN A 598 -11.02 12.24 -1.30
C GLN A 598 -9.78 11.60 -1.92
N ALA A 599 -9.36 12.06 -3.10
CA ALA A 599 -8.19 11.56 -3.81
C ALA A 599 -6.89 11.78 -3.03
N SER A 600 -6.77 12.90 -2.30
CA SER A 600 -5.60 13.21 -1.47
C SER A 600 -5.67 12.59 -0.07
N GLN A 601 -6.88 12.32 0.45
CA GLN A 601 -7.09 11.69 1.74
C GLN A 601 -6.88 10.17 1.72
N LEU A 602 -7.18 9.50 0.61
CA LEU A 602 -6.92 8.06 0.45
C LEU A 602 -5.44 7.72 0.76
N PRO A 603 -4.44 8.29 0.07
CA PRO A 603 -3.03 8.00 0.37
C PRO A 603 -2.62 8.53 1.75
N TYR A 604 -3.22 9.62 2.24
CA TYR A 604 -3.00 10.12 3.60
C TYR A 604 -3.44 9.12 4.66
N LEU A 605 -4.58 8.45 4.49
CA LEU A 605 -5.03 7.40 5.40
C LEU A 605 -4.04 6.24 5.41
N LEU A 606 -3.65 5.78 4.23
CA LEU A 606 -2.97 4.51 3.98
C LEU A 606 -1.45 4.57 4.21
N SER A 607 -0.82 5.75 4.15
CA SER A 607 0.64 5.85 4.33
C SER A 607 1.11 6.05 5.78
N HIS A 608 0.29 5.76 6.79
CA HIS A 608 0.73 5.95 8.18
C HIS A 608 1.72 4.87 8.58
N ARG A 609 2.86 5.27 9.16
CA ARG A 609 3.87 4.31 9.58
C ARG A 609 3.35 3.42 10.72
N VAL A 610 3.77 2.17 10.66
CA VAL A 610 3.46 1.18 11.71
C VAL A 610 4.32 1.43 12.94
N ALA A 611 3.85 0.98 14.09
CA ALA A 611 4.64 1.09 15.32
C ALA A 611 5.86 0.16 15.26
N GLU A 612 6.93 0.52 15.97
CA GLU A 612 8.23 -0.18 15.92
C GLU A 612 8.15 -1.67 16.32
N ASP A 613 7.16 -2.03 17.14
CA ASP A 613 6.87 -3.39 17.59
C ASP A 613 6.09 -4.23 16.56
N GLN A 614 5.61 -3.63 15.47
CA GLN A 614 4.86 -4.31 14.41
C GLN A 614 5.69 -4.52 13.14
N THR A 615 7.01 -4.70 13.30
CA THR A 615 7.96 -4.79 12.20
C THR A 615 8.50 -6.21 12.01
N LEU A 616 9.02 -6.53 10.82
CA LEU A 616 9.65 -7.83 10.56
C LEU A 616 10.85 -8.08 11.51
N SER A 617 11.58 -7.02 11.84
CA SER A 617 12.65 -7.06 12.85
C SER A 617 12.12 -7.31 14.26
N ALA A 618 10.96 -6.76 14.62
CA ALA A 618 10.31 -7.04 15.91
C ALA A 618 9.83 -8.50 15.98
N TYR A 619 9.22 -9.01 14.91
CA TYR A 619 8.84 -10.42 14.79
C TYR A 619 10.03 -11.36 15.02
N ALA A 620 11.17 -11.08 14.38
CA ALA A 620 12.36 -11.92 14.55
C ALA A 620 12.91 -11.87 16.00
N ARG A 621 12.83 -10.73 16.69
CA ARG A 621 13.18 -10.63 18.13
C ARG A 621 12.21 -11.44 19.00
N GLU A 622 10.91 -11.28 18.78
CA GLU A 622 9.89 -12.01 19.53
C GLU A 622 10.04 -13.52 19.33
N LEU A 623 10.28 -13.97 18.09
CA LEU A 623 10.49 -15.37 17.76
C LEU A 623 11.70 -15.96 18.49
N ARG A 624 12.83 -15.22 18.53
CA ARG A 624 14.03 -15.61 19.28
C ARG A 624 13.72 -15.77 20.77
N ASP A 625 13.04 -14.80 21.36
CA ASP A 625 12.76 -14.77 22.80
C ASP A 625 11.73 -15.86 23.18
N ALA A 626 10.72 -16.07 22.33
CA ALA A 626 9.71 -17.11 22.49
C ALA A 626 10.28 -18.52 22.38
N ALA A 627 11.35 -18.73 21.61
CA ALA A 627 12.02 -20.02 21.50
C ALA A 627 12.68 -20.46 22.82
N ILE A 628 13.03 -19.53 23.71
CA ILE A 628 13.65 -19.82 25.01
C ILE A 628 12.58 -20.15 26.06
N ASN A 629 11.32 -19.80 25.81
CA ASN A 629 10.22 -20.05 26.74
C ASN A 629 9.76 -21.53 26.70
N PRO A 630 9.84 -22.29 27.81
CA PRO A 630 9.39 -23.69 27.87
C PRO A 630 7.89 -23.88 27.61
N ARG A 631 7.09 -22.81 27.71
CA ARG A 631 5.65 -22.77 27.39
C ARG A 631 5.34 -21.92 26.15
N GLY A 632 6.36 -21.56 25.36
CA GLY A 632 6.21 -20.70 24.19
C GLY A 632 5.50 -21.38 23.01
N ARG A 633 5.16 -20.60 21.97
CA ARG A 633 4.45 -21.05 20.75
C ARG A 633 5.07 -22.28 20.07
N PHE A 634 6.38 -22.47 20.22
CA PHE A 634 7.13 -23.59 19.65
C PHE A 634 7.35 -24.77 20.62
N ALA A 635 6.78 -24.71 21.83
CA ALA A 635 6.74 -25.85 22.75
C ALA A 635 5.74 -26.92 22.26
N GLY A 636 6.04 -28.20 22.50
CA GLY A 636 5.22 -29.36 22.11
C GLY A 636 5.85 -30.68 22.57
N PRO A 637 5.26 -31.86 22.36
CA PRO A 637 5.91 -33.14 22.71
C PRO A 637 7.02 -33.53 21.70
N GLY A 638 8.17 -34.07 22.17
CA GLY A 638 9.31 -34.53 21.35
C GLY A 638 10.68 -33.97 21.77
N ASP A 639 11.67 -33.94 20.85
CA ASP A 639 12.99 -33.29 21.03
C ASP A 639 12.85 -31.76 21.00
N THR A 640 12.14 -31.23 21.99
CA THR A 640 11.76 -29.81 22.12
C THR A 640 12.95 -28.91 22.18
N GLY A 641 13.94 -29.25 23.02
CA GLY A 641 15.14 -28.44 23.23
C GLY A 641 15.92 -28.21 21.93
N ARG A 642 16.02 -29.23 21.07
CA ARG A 642 16.71 -29.09 19.78
C ARG A 642 15.91 -28.28 18.78
N ARG A 643 14.58 -28.46 18.74
CA ARG A 643 13.70 -27.70 17.86
C ARG A 643 13.70 -26.22 18.23
N THR A 644 13.56 -25.90 19.51
CA THR A 644 13.59 -24.52 19.99
C THR A 644 14.96 -23.87 19.77
N ASP A 645 16.07 -24.59 19.95
CA ASP A 645 17.40 -24.07 19.62
C ASP A 645 17.55 -23.74 18.12
N LYS A 646 17.03 -24.60 17.23
CA LYS A 646 17.03 -24.31 15.78
C LYS A 646 16.15 -23.10 15.43
N VAL A 647 14.96 -22.96 16.04
CA VAL A 647 14.09 -21.78 15.85
C VAL A 647 14.80 -20.51 16.31
N ARG A 648 15.41 -20.54 17.50
CA ARG A 648 16.19 -19.41 18.05
C ARG A 648 17.31 -19.00 17.09
N LYS A 649 18.08 -19.97 16.57
CA LYS A 649 19.15 -19.73 15.60
C LYS A 649 18.65 -19.15 14.27
N ALA A 650 17.51 -19.64 13.77
CA ALA A 650 16.89 -19.10 12.56
C ALA A 650 16.47 -17.63 12.76
N ALA A 651 15.89 -17.30 13.92
CA ALA A 651 15.50 -15.94 14.28
C ALA A 651 16.71 -15.01 14.49
N GLU A 652 17.77 -15.47 15.14
CA GLU A 652 19.03 -14.72 15.29
C GLU A 652 19.70 -14.45 13.94
N LYS A 653 19.73 -15.44 13.05
CA LYS A 653 20.24 -15.27 11.69
C LYS A 653 19.40 -14.25 10.91
N LEU A 654 18.07 -14.36 10.98
CA LEU A 654 17.18 -13.39 10.33
C LEU A 654 17.46 -11.96 10.82
N LEU A 655 17.61 -11.73 12.13
CA LEU A 655 17.94 -10.42 12.67
C LEU A 655 19.26 -9.86 12.13
N LEU A 656 20.31 -10.70 12.09
CA LEU A 656 21.62 -10.30 11.57
C LEU A 656 21.54 -9.97 10.08
N ASP A 657 20.85 -10.80 9.30
CA ASP A 657 20.72 -10.63 7.85
C ASP A 657 19.87 -9.38 7.52
N LEU A 658 18.80 -9.10 8.28
CA LEU A 658 18.01 -7.87 8.13
C LEU A 658 18.83 -6.62 8.46
N ASP A 659 19.70 -6.66 9.47
CA ASP A 659 20.61 -5.55 9.78
C ASP A 659 21.65 -5.32 8.67
N VAL A 660 22.17 -6.39 8.07
CA VAL A 660 23.02 -6.30 6.87
C VAL A 660 22.25 -5.74 5.68
N ALA A 661 21.01 -6.19 5.46
CA ALA A 661 20.14 -5.70 4.39
C ALA A 661 19.84 -4.21 4.55
N ALA A 662 19.55 -3.73 5.75
CA ALA A 662 19.30 -2.32 6.04
C ALA A 662 20.47 -1.42 5.56
N ARG A 663 21.71 -1.83 5.88
CA ARG A 663 22.91 -1.14 5.38
C ARG A 663 23.00 -1.16 3.85
N LYS A 664 22.71 -2.30 3.22
CA LYS A 664 22.75 -2.43 1.77
C LYS A 664 21.67 -1.63 1.06
N PHE A 665 20.48 -1.52 1.64
CA PHE A 665 19.40 -0.72 1.08
C PHE A 665 19.74 0.76 1.14
N LYS A 666 20.36 1.20 2.24
CA LYS A 666 20.92 2.54 2.35
C LYS A 666 22.00 2.78 1.28
N GLU A 667 22.97 1.87 1.13
CA GLU A 667 23.99 1.95 0.07
C GLU A 667 23.35 2.04 -1.33
N ASN A 668 22.32 1.23 -1.62
CA ASN A 668 21.61 1.26 -2.91
C ASN A 668 20.90 2.60 -3.12
N SER A 669 20.26 3.14 -2.09
CA SER A 669 19.60 4.45 -2.16
C SER A 669 20.59 5.59 -2.36
N GLU A 670 21.74 5.56 -1.68
CA GLU A 670 22.80 6.58 -1.80
C GLU A 670 23.56 6.48 -3.13
N ALA A 671 23.57 5.30 -3.76
CA ALA A 671 24.19 5.08 -5.06
C ALA A 671 23.34 5.56 -6.24
N MET A 672 22.06 5.91 -6.04
CA MET A 672 21.21 6.48 -7.09
C MET A 672 21.76 7.82 -7.58
N SER A 673 21.40 8.19 -8.81
CA SER A 673 21.83 9.45 -9.43
C SER A 673 21.39 10.68 -8.62
N GLU A 674 22.20 11.74 -8.69
CA GLU A 674 21.96 12.98 -7.97
C GLU A 674 20.57 13.56 -8.30
N GLY A 675 19.87 14.03 -7.27
CA GLY A 675 18.54 14.63 -7.40
C GLY A 675 17.37 13.63 -7.36
N ILE A 676 17.62 12.31 -7.38
CA ILE A 676 16.61 11.29 -7.12
C ILE A 676 16.27 11.30 -5.61
N ALA A 677 14.97 11.18 -5.30
CA ALA A 677 14.52 11.11 -3.91
C ALA A 677 15.04 9.81 -3.26
N PRO A 678 15.57 9.86 -2.02
CA PRO A 678 16.03 8.66 -1.33
C PRO A 678 14.92 7.60 -1.17
N TYR A 679 15.30 6.33 -1.27
CA TYR A 679 14.38 5.19 -1.21
C TYR A 679 14.59 4.38 0.07
N TYR A 680 13.91 4.80 1.15
CA TYR A 680 14.04 4.20 2.49
C TYR A 680 12.83 3.37 2.93
N VAL A 681 11.79 3.25 2.11
CA VAL A 681 10.54 2.57 2.52
C VAL A 681 10.65 1.06 2.69
N MET A 682 11.77 0.50 2.26
CA MET A 682 12.11 -0.92 2.44
C MET A 682 13.08 -1.16 3.61
N ASP A 683 13.41 -0.16 4.43
CA ASP A 683 14.25 -0.37 5.61
C ASP A 683 13.66 -1.51 6.47
N PRO A 684 14.39 -2.60 6.73
CA PRO A 684 13.94 -3.72 7.55
C PRO A 684 13.46 -3.35 8.97
N GLY A 685 13.90 -2.20 9.49
CA GLY A 685 13.39 -1.64 10.75
C GLY A 685 11.98 -1.04 10.63
N GLU A 686 11.51 -0.75 9.43
CA GLU A 686 10.23 -0.10 9.11
C GLU A 686 9.28 -1.01 8.32
N LEU A 687 9.75 -2.19 7.89
CA LEU A 687 8.94 -3.20 7.22
C LEU A 687 7.89 -3.74 8.18
N ALA A 688 6.61 -3.46 7.93
CA ALA A 688 5.50 -4.03 8.68
C ALA A 688 5.56 -5.56 8.68
N VAL A 689 5.18 -6.20 9.78
CA VAL A 689 5.14 -7.67 9.86
C VAL A 689 3.99 -8.27 9.04
N SER A 690 2.91 -7.51 8.83
CA SER A 690 1.70 -7.91 8.10
C SER A 690 1.13 -6.73 7.29
N VAL A 691 0.07 -7.00 6.52
CA VAL A 691 -0.71 -5.96 5.85
C VAL A 691 -1.54 -5.21 6.90
N LEU A 692 -1.04 -4.06 7.36
CA LEU A 692 -1.52 -3.37 8.57
C LEU A 692 -2.42 -2.16 8.33
N ILE A 693 -2.45 -1.60 7.13
CA ILE A 693 -3.11 -0.32 6.84
C ILE A 693 -3.44 -0.18 5.36
#